data_AF-A0A094L0S4-F1
#
_entry.id   AF-A0A094L0S4-F1
#
_cell.length_a   1.000
_cell.length_b   1.000
_cell.length_c   1.000
_cell.angle_alpha   90.00
_cell.angle_beta   90.00
_cell.angle_gamma   90.00
#
_symmetry.space_group_name_H-M   'P 1'
#
loop_
_entity.id
_entity.type
_entity.pdbx_description
1 polymer ?
#
loop_
_entity_poly.entity_id
_entity_poly.type
_entity_poly.pdbx_seq_one_letter_code
_entity_poly.pdbx_strand_id
1 'polypeptide(L)'
;MVTDLEGIQAATGLKSLFINARLTTLEPLRGMNINPLWIGSHMNFMTVGAPARNRVESFAPLATMPLTQLELDDMEPKDGSYAFLQQLPRLRTLALGNTRGVSDLSFLPSMPNLSIMRLTGTRVIDLRPLANSSLARASNFVQIFGCASEEQRVTQDLVQQAEQQSWLLVVSKGNTSTYCPTADALYDVEAVASLSDDAVQLEWDFTKGSVDAYMNCEIHYNRSNEQLNNPDVLVESCGAAGSLELPKYFDRYDVQFVIDDGVYDRFVVDQFELRDETLDTSQLRLTDVEWGQSVITSRPSLVPNRSVLFRAHMIADQDVAVPDATLLLELNGETHELAMNGIAGGVPSEPEYHLLEASYRVEIPAEWVQAGLQVSMVLNDEVIYSETPVVGAAHKLSISLFPMVVNGVSAEVELTAEKAREMLLHYFPLQDVELRIEEPFVYDTDGDFSPSTLINALRDKYRLDGAQHHYHGIFPAGVVTSGLGIAGIASQGGNVGLTIDSAQQGSTFAHEIGHNLGLGHVDCGNPDFVMRDYPYPADTIGSNGYDAVKTQIINKDMVKDVMSYCRPVFISDYSFNSVQHYLDRKPPKGFDAVDGAAMAHARATGEPFYSTLITGEIDQRGGQTRLRLVKDVNRPAGIAEMGPFTLVAEDVNGELLTRTFAVEPTGNDASERNGYFALQLPVQSSSLVAVRIYFEGSEIFSRKL
;
A
#
# COMPACT_ATOMS: atom_id res chain seq x y z
N MET A 1 -40.77 -17.29 10.51
CA MET A 1 -39.45 -17.19 11.17
C MET A 1 -39.47 -18.16 12.33
N VAL A 2 -38.57 -19.13 12.37
CA VAL A 2 -38.54 -20.15 13.42
C VAL A 2 -37.96 -19.54 14.69
N THR A 3 -38.56 -19.80 15.85
CA THR A 3 -38.17 -19.19 17.14
C THR A 3 -37.65 -20.19 18.17
N ASP A 4 -37.94 -21.49 17.98
CA ASP A 4 -37.40 -22.58 18.77
C ASP A 4 -37.18 -23.81 17.88
N LEU A 5 -36.40 -24.76 18.38
CA LEU A 5 -36.13 -26.05 17.72
C LEU A 5 -36.59 -27.23 18.58
N GLU A 6 -37.49 -27.01 19.54
CA GLU A 6 -38.01 -28.08 20.38
C GLU A 6 -38.67 -29.17 19.51
N GLY A 7 -38.34 -30.43 19.78
CA GLY A 7 -38.81 -31.58 19.01
C GLY A 7 -37.96 -31.96 17.80
N ILE A 8 -36.97 -31.16 17.39
CA ILE A 8 -36.07 -31.51 16.27
C ILE A 8 -35.28 -32.81 16.55
N GLN A 9 -35.08 -33.16 17.83
CA GLN A 9 -34.42 -34.40 18.26
C GLN A 9 -35.12 -35.66 17.74
N ALA A 10 -36.43 -35.60 17.46
CA ALA A 10 -37.17 -36.71 16.89
C ALA A 10 -36.73 -37.04 15.45
N ALA A 11 -36.10 -36.08 14.75
CA ALA A 11 -35.58 -36.26 13.39
C ALA A 11 -34.22 -36.99 13.40
N THR A 12 -34.20 -38.23 13.90
CA THR A 12 -32.98 -39.05 14.05
C THR A 12 -32.19 -39.32 12.76
N GLY A 13 -32.84 -39.19 11.60
CA GLY A 13 -32.22 -39.29 10.28
C GLY A 13 -31.68 -37.98 9.70
N LEU A 14 -31.86 -36.83 10.37
CA LEU A 14 -31.45 -35.53 9.88
C LEU A 14 -29.93 -35.44 9.74
N LYS A 15 -29.44 -35.16 8.53
CA LYS A 15 -28.01 -35.07 8.21
C LYS A 15 -27.51 -33.65 7.99
N SER A 16 -28.38 -32.74 7.58
CA SER A 16 -28.03 -31.35 7.29
C SER A 16 -29.15 -30.44 7.76
N LEU A 17 -28.81 -29.27 8.28
CA LEU A 17 -29.79 -28.29 8.73
C LEU A 17 -29.42 -26.91 8.18
N PHE A 18 -30.33 -26.34 7.41
CA PHE A 18 -30.27 -24.96 6.93
C PHE A 18 -31.54 -24.26 7.39
N ILE A 19 -31.42 -23.32 8.31
CA ILE A 19 -32.58 -22.65 8.88
C ILE A 19 -32.41 -21.15 9.04
N ASN A 20 -33.44 -20.42 8.62
CA ASN A 20 -33.61 -19.02 8.96
C ASN A 20 -34.43 -18.90 10.26
N ALA A 21 -33.80 -18.51 11.36
CA ALA A 21 -34.37 -18.57 12.69
C ALA A 21 -33.90 -17.46 13.63
N ARG A 22 -34.75 -17.12 14.63
CA ARG A 22 -34.43 -16.30 15.79
C ARG A 22 -34.55 -17.15 17.05
N LEU A 23 -33.54 -17.95 17.30
CA LEU A 23 -33.45 -18.93 18.39
C LEU A 23 -32.86 -18.32 19.66
N THR A 24 -33.51 -18.51 20.81
CA THR A 24 -32.90 -18.15 22.11
C THR A 24 -31.99 -19.25 22.66
N THR A 25 -32.05 -20.47 22.13
CA THR A 25 -31.23 -21.62 22.57
C THR A 25 -30.94 -22.59 21.43
N LEU A 26 -29.80 -23.28 21.52
CA LEU A 26 -29.39 -24.37 20.63
C LEU A 26 -29.39 -25.74 21.31
N GLU A 27 -29.83 -25.83 22.56
CA GLU A 27 -29.85 -27.11 23.30
C GLU A 27 -30.56 -28.25 22.55
N PRO A 28 -31.65 -28.02 21.80
CA PRO A 28 -32.26 -29.09 21.00
C PRO A 28 -31.34 -29.74 19.95
N LEU A 29 -30.25 -29.08 19.55
CA LEU A 29 -29.27 -29.64 18.60
C LEU A 29 -28.20 -30.51 19.25
N ARG A 30 -28.10 -30.51 20.60
CA ARG A 30 -27.02 -31.19 21.31
C ARG A 30 -26.97 -32.68 20.97
N GLY A 31 -25.79 -33.14 20.55
CA GLY A 31 -25.54 -34.55 20.24
C GLY A 31 -26.17 -35.04 18.91
N MET A 32 -26.82 -34.17 18.14
CA MET A 32 -27.31 -34.53 16.81
C MET A 32 -26.15 -34.70 15.82
N ASN A 33 -26.33 -35.62 14.87
CA ASN A 33 -25.34 -35.92 13.83
C ASN A 33 -25.63 -35.11 12.54
N ILE A 34 -25.57 -33.78 12.66
CA ILE A 34 -25.82 -32.82 11.58
C ILE A 34 -24.48 -32.31 11.04
N ASN A 35 -24.33 -32.32 9.71
CA ASN A 35 -23.21 -31.77 8.96
C ASN A 35 -23.57 -31.73 7.45
N PRO A 36 -23.70 -30.56 6.80
CA PRO A 36 -23.43 -29.20 7.29
C PRO A 36 -24.52 -28.61 8.21
N LEU A 37 -24.15 -27.57 8.97
CA LEU A 37 -25.07 -26.75 9.77
C LEU A 37 -24.99 -25.28 9.35
N TRP A 38 -26.14 -24.71 9.00
CA TRP A 38 -26.35 -23.30 8.70
C TRP A 38 -27.51 -22.75 9.53
N ILE A 39 -27.26 -21.69 10.30
CA ILE A 39 -28.28 -20.96 11.04
C ILE A 39 -28.06 -19.47 10.81
N GLY A 40 -29.07 -18.77 10.30
CA GLY A 40 -28.98 -17.34 10.03
C GLY A 40 -30.32 -16.62 10.12
N SER A 41 -30.31 -15.32 9.87
CA SER A 41 -31.54 -14.55 9.68
C SER A 41 -31.49 -13.78 8.35
N HIS A 42 -32.21 -14.21 7.31
CA HIS A 42 -32.32 -13.37 6.10
C HIS A 42 -33.16 -12.15 6.43
N MET A 43 -32.51 -11.03 6.71
CA MET A 43 -33.04 -9.72 6.33
C MET A 43 -31.93 -8.96 5.60
N ASN A 44 -32.28 -8.52 4.39
CA ASN A 44 -31.49 -7.70 3.47
C ASN A 44 -30.31 -6.94 4.13
N PHE A 45 -29.11 -7.10 3.53
CA PHE A 45 -27.92 -6.27 3.71
C PHE A 45 -28.13 -4.75 3.44
N MET A 46 -29.38 -4.29 3.22
CA MET A 46 -29.73 -2.92 2.86
C MET A 46 -30.35 -2.07 3.99
N THR A 47 -30.32 -2.51 5.25
CA THR A 47 -30.85 -1.68 6.35
C THR A 47 -29.72 -1.09 7.19
N VAL A 48 -29.40 0.19 6.97
CA VAL A 48 -28.59 0.98 7.90
C VAL A 48 -29.43 1.18 9.17
N GLY A 49 -29.17 0.33 10.16
CA GLY A 49 -29.92 0.24 11.42
C GLY A 49 -29.84 -1.19 11.93
N ALA A 50 -29.03 -1.43 12.97
CA ALA A 50 -28.63 -2.77 13.41
C ALA A 50 -29.85 -3.72 13.54
N PRO A 51 -29.92 -4.83 12.78
CA PRO A 51 -30.98 -5.82 12.94
C PRO A 51 -30.93 -6.44 14.34
N ALA A 52 -32.07 -6.89 14.84
CA ALA A 52 -32.17 -7.63 16.10
C ALA A 52 -31.42 -8.96 15.98
N ARG A 53 -30.18 -8.99 16.52
CA ARG A 53 -29.30 -10.16 16.57
C ARG A 53 -29.92 -11.31 17.35
N ASN A 54 -29.61 -12.52 16.91
CA ASN A 54 -30.05 -13.74 17.57
C ASN A 54 -29.15 -14.04 18.77
N ARG A 55 -29.56 -13.57 19.96
CA ARG A 55 -28.85 -13.84 21.22
C ARG A 55 -29.23 -15.20 21.79
N VAL A 56 -28.40 -16.21 21.48
CA VAL A 56 -28.53 -17.55 22.07
C VAL A 56 -27.88 -17.60 23.45
N GLU A 57 -28.37 -18.49 24.31
CA GLU A 57 -27.76 -18.70 25.63
C GLU A 57 -26.29 -19.12 25.55
N SER A 58 -25.97 -20.08 24.67
CA SER A 58 -24.61 -20.59 24.47
C SER A 58 -24.50 -21.37 23.16
N PHE A 59 -23.29 -21.44 22.60
CA PHE A 59 -22.92 -22.34 21.52
C PHE A 59 -22.39 -23.71 21.99
N ALA A 60 -22.32 -23.96 23.31
CA ALA A 60 -21.87 -25.24 23.87
C ALA A 60 -22.56 -26.50 23.29
N PRO A 61 -23.84 -26.48 22.87
CA PRO A 61 -24.46 -27.62 22.18
C PRO A 61 -23.75 -28.06 20.89
N LEU A 62 -23.08 -27.12 20.20
CA LEU A 62 -22.41 -27.37 18.93
C LEU A 62 -21.04 -28.03 19.10
N ALA A 63 -20.40 -27.86 20.26
CA ALA A 63 -19.00 -28.18 20.47
C ALA A 63 -18.64 -29.68 20.32
N THR A 64 -19.61 -30.57 20.49
CA THR A 64 -19.42 -32.03 20.35
C THR A 64 -19.91 -32.59 19.01
N MET A 65 -20.40 -31.74 18.11
CA MET A 65 -20.99 -32.17 16.84
C MET A 65 -19.90 -32.48 15.79
N PRO A 66 -20.12 -33.45 14.89
CA PRO A 66 -19.13 -33.86 13.88
C PRO A 66 -19.11 -32.92 12.65
N LEU A 67 -19.11 -31.62 12.87
CA LEU A 67 -19.23 -30.59 11.83
C LEU A 67 -17.96 -30.54 10.95
N THR A 68 -18.15 -30.56 9.63
CA THR A 68 -17.11 -30.18 8.65
C THR A 68 -17.42 -28.83 8.01
N GLN A 69 -18.67 -28.37 8.08
CA GLN A 69 -19.09 -27.06 7.63
C GLN A 69 -20.06 -26.44 8.64
N LEU A 70 -19.74 -25.23 9.08
CA LEU A 70 -20.52 -24.45 10.04
C LEU A 70 -20.68 -23.02 9.53
N GLU A 71 -21.91 -22.55 9.50
CA GLU A 71 -22.25 -21.16 9.19
C GLU A 71 -23.24 -20.60 10.20
N LEU A 72 -22.88 -19.48 10.83
CA LEU A 72 -23.64 -18.80 11.85
C LEU A 72 -23.73 -17.31 11.52
N ASP A 73 -24.90 -16.87 11.06
CA ASP A 73 -25.15 -15.48 10.68
C ASP A 73 -26.08 -14.79 11.69
N ASP A 74 -25.73 -13.57 12.08
CA ASP A 74 -26.45 -12.76 13.07
C ASP A 74 -26.62 -13.45 14.44
N MET A 75 -25.76 -14.43 14.77
CA MET A 75 -25.85 -15.20 16.01
C MET A 75 -24.77 -14.78 17.01
N GLU A 76 -25.18 -14.44 18.24
CA GLU A 76 -24.27 -14.12 19.34
C GLU A 76 -24.62 -14.93 20.60
N PRO A 77 -23.64 -15.50 21.30
CA PRO A 77 -23.87 -16.10 22.60
C PRO A 77 -23.93 -14.99 23.67
N LYS A 78 -24.72 -15.21 24.74
CA LYS A 78 -24.88 -14.21 25.82
C LYS A 78 -23.55 -13.83 26.50
N ASP A 79 -22.59 -14.75 26.54
CA ASP A 79 -21.25 -14.52 27.10
C ASP A 79 -20.26 -13.88 26.11
N GLY A 80 -20.65 -13.71 24.85
CA GLY A 80 -19.80 -13.18 23.78
C GLY A 80 -18.68 -14.11 23.31
N SER A 81 -18.57 -15.33 23.85
CA SER A 81 -17.43 -16.21 23.61
C SER A 81 -17.64 -17.16 22.43
N TYR A 82 -16.65 -17.21 21.54
CA TYR A 82 -16.58 -18.17 20.43
C TYR A 82 -15.58 -19.31 20.69
N ALA A 83 -15.14 -19.49 21.94
CA ALA A 83 -14.15 -20.52 22.30
C ALA A 83 -14.57 -21.96 21.96
N PHE A 84 -15.88 -22.23 21.79
CA PHE A 84 -16.38 -23.54 21.35
C PHE A 84 -15.80 -23.97 19.99
N LEU A 85 -15.40 -23.02 19.15
CA LEU A 85 -14.77 -23.27 17.85
C LEU A 85 -13.50 -24.11 17.98
N GLN A 86 -12.74 -23.96 19.08
CA GLN A 86 -11.53 -24.76 19.35
C GLN A 86 -11.84 -26.26 19.53
N GLN A 87 -13.10 -26.62 19.78
CA GLN A 87 -13.55 -27.99 19.99
C GLN A 87 -14.02 -28.65 18.67
N LEU A 88 -13.89 -27.97 17.53
CA LEU A 88 -14.35 -28.43 16.21
C LEU A 88 -13.19 -28.69 15.22
N PRO A 89 -12.25 -29.62 15.51
CA PRO A 89 -11.03 -29.82 14.71
C PRO A 89 -11.27 -30.42 13.30
N ARG A 90 -12.52 -30.78 12.99
CA ARG A 90 -12.93 -31.37 11.70
C ARG A 90 -13.45 -30.33 10.70
N LEU A 91 -13.58 -29.07 11.10
CA LEU A 91 -14.06 -28.02 10.20
C LEU A 91 -13.15 -27.85 8.99
N ARG A 92 -13.78 -27.74 7.83
CA ARG A 92 -13.20 -27.38 6.53
C ARG A 92 -13.72 -26.03 6.06
N THR A 93 -14.98 -25.74 6.38
CA THR A 93 -15.65 -24.47 6.06
C THR A 93 -16.21 -23.84 7.32
N LEU A 94 -15.83 -22.59 7.58
CA LEU A 94 -16.38 -21.76 8.65
C LEU A 94 -16.87 -20.44 8.06
N ALA A 95 -18.12 -20.07 8.31
CA ALA A 95 -18.66 -18.76 7.96
C ALA A 95 -19.34 -18.13 9.18
N LEU A 96 -18.95 -16.91 9.53
CA LEU A 96 -19.51 -16.15 10.66
C LEU A 96 -19.89 -14.74 10.17
N GLY A 97 -21.18 -14.51 9.92
CA GLY A 97 -21.71 -13.22 9.48
C GLY A 97 -22.30 -12.39 10.63
N ASN A 98 -22.00 -11.10 10.65
CA ASN A 98 -22.49 -10.11 11.63
C ASN A 98 -22.29 -10.51 13.10
N THR A 99 -21.16 -11.15 13.40
CA THR A 99 -20.82 -11.67 14.74
C THR A 99 -19.83 -10.74 15.46
N ARG A 100 -20.32 -9.80 16.27
CA ARG A 100 -19.42 -8.82 16.92
C ARG A 100 -18.59 -9.42 18.06
N GLY A 101 -19.00 -10.55 18.61
CA GLY A 101 -18.20 -11.21 19.66
C GLY A 101 -16.87 -11.76 19.15
N VAL A 102 -16.74 -12.03 17.84
CA VAL A 102 -15.48 -12.47 17.24
C VAL A 102 -14.55 -11.27 17.07
N SER A 103 -13.48 -11.22 17.87
CA SER A 103 -12.46 -10.15 17.85
C SER A 103 -11.04 -10.63 17.62
N ASP A 104 -10.78 -11.93 17.71
CA ASP A 104 -9.47 -12.53 17.47
C ASP A 104 -9.62 -13.87 16.74
N LEU A 105 -8.49 -14.39 16.26
CA LEU A 105 -8.39 -15.63 15.51
C LEU A 105 -7.69 -16.75 16.31
N SER A 106 -7.73 -16.68 17.65
CA SER A 106 -7.04 -17.64 18.54
C SER A 106 -7.51 -19.09 18.39
N PHE A 107 -8.64 -19.33 17.71
CA PHE A 107 -9.15 -20.67 17.44
C PHE A 107 -8.45 -21.39 16.28
N LEU A 108 -7.76 -20.67 15.39
CA LEU A 108 -7.16 -21.25 14.18
C LEU A 108 -6.17 -22.39 14.43
N PRO A 109 -5.30 -22.35 15.47
CA PRO A 109 -4.39 -23.47 15.76
C PRO A 109 -5.10 -24.80 16.03
N SER A 110 -6.37 -24.77 16.43
CA SER A 110 -7.18 -25.97 16.71
C SER A 110 -7.91 -26.53 15.48
N MET A 111 -7.74 -25.91 14.30
CA MET A 111 -8.48 -26.24 13.08
C MET A 111 -7.56 -26.66 11.92
N PRO A 112 -6.85 -27.80 12.01
CA PRO A 112 -5.81 -28.18 11.04
C PRO A 112 -6.32 -28.47 9.62
N ASN A 113 -7.64 -28.61 9.44
CA ASN A 113 -8.28 -28.96 8.17
C ASN A 113 -9.08 -27.80 7.55
N LEU A 114 -9.05 -26.61 8.15
CA LEU A 114 -9.83 -25.47 7.67
C LEU A 114 -9.23 -24.97 6.35
N SER A 115 -10.07 -24.91 5.31
CA SER A 115 -9.70 -24.48 3.95
C SER A 115 -10.53 -23.31 3.44
N ILE A 116 -11.71 -23.08 4.02
CA ILE A 116 -12.62 -21.98 3.68
C ILE A 116 -13.02 -21.24 4.96
N MET A 117 -12.74 -19.95 5.04
CA MET A 117 -13.18 -19.08 6.13
C MET A 117 -13.83 -17.80 5.59
N ARG A 118 -15.04 -17.48 6.04
CA ARG A 118 -15.69 -16.19 5.78
C ARG A 118 -16.06 -15.52 7.10
N LEU A 119 -15.53 -14.32 7.33
CA LEU A 119 -15.88 -13.49 8.49
C LEU A 119 -16.45 -12.18 7.97
N THR A 120 -17.67 -11.84 8.35
CA THR A 120 -18.32 -10.60 7.88
C THR A 120 -18.88 -9.85 9.08
N GLY A 121 -18.69 -8.53 9.17
CA GLY A 121 -19.18 -7.72 10.28
C GLY A 121 -18.61 -8.12 11.65
N THR A 122 -17.38 -8.66 11.68
CA THR A 122 -16.67 -9.03 12.92
C THR A 122 -15.81 -7.88 13.45
N ARG A 123 -15.25 -8.03 14.65
CA ARG A 123 -14.27 -7.10 15.25
C ARG A 123 -12.82 -7.57 15.08
N VAL A 124 -12.57 -8.61 14.29
CA VAL A 124 -11.21 -9.07 13.98
C VAL A 124 -10.49 -7.97 13.23
N ILE A 125 -9.35 -7.53 13.77
CA ILE A 125 -8.49 -6.50 13.19
C ILE A 125 -7.08 -7.03 12.89
N ASP A 126 -6.56 -7.91 13.75
CA ASP A 126 -5.27 -8.57 13.54
C ASP A 126 -5.44 -9.91 12.82
N LEU A 127 -4.83 -10.00 11.62
CA LEU A 127 -4.88 -11.17 10.75
C LEU A 127 -3.63 -12.04 10.80
N ARG A 128 -2.58 -11.65 11.52
CA ARG A 128 -1.32 -12.41 11.62
C ARG A 128 -1.49 -13.88 11.99
N PRO A 129 -2.47 -14.30 12.84
CA PRO A 129 -2.70 -15.71 13.12
C PRO A 129 -3.00 -16.56 11.87
N LEU A 130 -3.46 -15.96 10.76
CA LEU A 130 -3.67 -16.67 9.49
C LEU A 130 -2.37 -17.22 8.91
N ALA A 131 -1.27 -16.47 8.98
CA ALA A 131 0.01 -16.83 8.38
C ALA A 131 0.54 -18.17 8.89
N ASN A 132 0.22 -18.53 10.15
CA ASN A 132 0.65 -19.75 10.81
C ASN A 132 -0.45 -20.83 10.89
N SER A 133 -1.56 -20.66 10.16
CA SER A 133 -2.71 -21.56 10.20
C SER A 133 -2.75 -22.54 9.01
N SER A 134 -3.72 -23.47 9.00
CA SER A 134 -3.95 -24.33 7.84
C SER A 134 -4.43 -23.55 6.61
N LEU A 135 -4.92 -22.32 6.78
CA LEU A 135 -5.45 -21.47 5.72
C LEU A 135 -4.36 -20.87 4.84
N ALA A 136 -3.15 -20.66 5.35
CA ALA A 136 -2.00 -20.13 4.59
C ALA A 136 -1.36 -21.19 3.67
N ARG A 137 -2.18 -21.78 2.79
CA ARG A 137 -1.79 -22.83 1.84
C ARG A 137 -2.56 -22.67 0.54
N ALA A 138 -1.91 -23.02 -0.57
CA ALA A 138 -2.46 -22.85 -1.90
C ALA A 138 -3.89 -23.41 -2.04
N SER A 139 -4.74 -22.67 -2.77
CA SER A 139 -6.16 -22.99 -3.04
C SER A 139 -7.13 -22.88 -1.86
N ASN A 140 -6.69 -22.42 -0.69
CA ASN A 140 -7.61 -22.06 0.39
C ASN A 140 -8.24 -20.67 0.16
N PHE A 141 -9.41 -20.46 0.76
CA PHE A 141 -10.19 -19.22 0.63
C PHE A 141 -10.48 -18.60 2.00
N VAL A 142 -10.08 -17.34 2.17
CA VAL A 142 -10.37 -16.51 3.33
C VAL A 142 -10.98 -15.21 2.85
N GLN A 143 -12.15 -14.87 3.39
CA GLN A 143 -12.79 -13.58 3.19
C GLN A 143 -13.04 -12.95 4.54
N ILE A 144 -12.55 -11.73 4.76
CA ILE A 144 -12.75 -10.99 6.01
C ILE A 144 -13.21 -9.58 5.67
N PHE A 145 -14.45 -9.28 6.02
CA PHE A 145 -15.01 -7.94 5.96
C PHE A 145 -15.41 -7.53 7.37
N GLY A 146 -14.86 -6.43 7.86
CA GLY A 146 -15.16 -5.96 9.21
C GLY A 146 -14.15 -4.89 9.59
N CYS A 147 -13.38 -5.16 10.63
CA CYS A 147 -12.37 -4.23 11.10
C CYS A 147 -11.02 -4.39 10.43
N ALA A 148 -10.60 -5.62 10.12
CA ALA A 148 -9.46 -5.86 9.26
C ALA A 148 -9.73 -5.34 7.85
N SER A 149 -8.79 -4.55 7.34
CA SER A 149 -8.80 -3.91 6.05
C SER A 149 -7.37 -3.65 5.56
N GLU A 150 -7.21 -3.27 4.30
CA GLU A 150 -5.92 -2.83 3.76
C GLU A 150 -5.44 -1.48 4.34
N GLU A 151 -6.20 -0.83 5.23
CA GLU A 151 -5.71 0.31 6.02
C GLU A 151 -4.63 -0.12 7.02
N GLN A 152 -4.64 -1.38 7.50
CA GLN A 152 -3.60 -1.87 8.43
C GLN A 152 -2.39 -2.43 7.68
N ARG A 153 -1.18 -2.02 8.08
CA ARG A 153 0.08 -2.49 7.46
C ARG A 153 0.22 -4.01 7.53
N VAL A 154 -0.07 -4.63 8.68
CA VAL A 154 0.00 -6.10 8.83
C VAL A 154 -0.95 -6.84 7.90
N THR A 155 -2.10 -6.24 7.58
CA THR A 155 -3.06 -6.83 6.64
C THR A 155 -2.53 -6.76 5.22
N GLN A 156 -1.94 -5.63 4.81
CA GLN A 156 -1.31 -5.49 3.50
C GLN A 156 -0.19 -6.52 3.30
N ASP A 157 0.67 -6.69 4.31
CA ASP A 157 1.79 -7.64 4.25
C ASP A 157 1.29 -9.09 4.15
N LEU A 158 0.21 -9.42 4.87
CA LEU A 158 -0.42 -10.74 4.78
C LEU A 158 -1.10 -10.98 3.42
N VAL A 159 -1.76 -9.96 2.84
CA VAL A 159 -2.32 -10.03 1.48
C VAL A 159 -1.21 -10.32 0.47
N GLN A 160 -0.08 -9.63 0.57
CA GLN A 160 1.08 -9.87 -0.28
C GLN A 160 1.66 -11.27 -0.08
N GLN A 161 1.78 -11.73 1.18
CA GLN A 161 2.20 -13.11 1.47
C GLN A 161 1.22 -14.13 0.85
N ALA A 162 -0.09 -13.86 0.91
CA ALA A 162 -1.11 -14.72 0.34
C ALA A 162 -0.98 -14.86 -1.17
N GLU A 163 -0.73 -13.76 -1.88
CA GLU A 163 -0.43 -13.73 -3.31
C GLU A 163 0.81 -14.59 -3.63
N GLN A 164 1.91 -14.38 -2.90
CA GLN A 164 3.16 -15.13 -3.08
C GLN A 164 2.99 -16.63 -2.83
N GLN A 165 2.13 -17.01 -1.88
CA GLN A 165 1.88 -18.39 -1.46
C GLN A 165 0.64 -19.01 -2.14
N SER A 166 0.02 -18.30 -3.10
CA SER A 166 -1.11 -18.76 -3.92
C SER A 166 -2.37 -19.19 -3.13
N TRP A 167 -2.65 -18.55 -2.00
CA TRP A 167 -3.92 -18.70 -1.28
C TRP A 167 -4.75 -17.42 -1.33
N LEU A 168 -6.06 -17.53 -1.29
CA LEU A 168 -6.96 -16.40 -1.55
C LEU A 168 -7.36 -15.74 -0.23
N LEU A 169 -6.79 -14.57 0.07
CA LEU A 169 -7.21 -13.68 1.15
C LEU A 169 -7.93 -12.47 0.54
N VAL A 170 -9.20 -12.29 0.85
CA VAL A 170 -10.02 -11.14 0.44
C VAL A 170 -10.36 -10.31 1.66
N VAL A 171 -9.84 -9.09 1.70
CA VAL A 171 -10.12 -8.08 2.73
C VAL A 171 -10.68 -6.82 2.07
N SER A 172 -11.37 -5.96 2.82
CA SER A 172 -11.85 -4.69 2.31
C SER A 172 -10.74 -3.64 2.30
N LYS A 173 -10.76 -2.67 1.36
CA LYS A 173 -9.78 -1.56 1.35
C LYS A 173 -9.78 -0.76 2.64
N GLY A 174 -10.98 -0.43 3.14
CA GLY A 174 -11.18 0.21 4.44
C GLY A 174 -12.02 -0.64 5.37
N ASN A 175 -12.08 -0.27 6.64
CA ASN A 175 -12.97 -0.94 7.59
C ASN A 175 -14.44 -0.78 7.15
N THR A 176 -15.24 -1.84 7.31
CA THR A 176 -16.66 -1.87 6.94
C THR A 176 -17.58 -1.92 8.16
N SER A 177 -17.00 -1.88 9.36
CA SER A 177 -17.70 -1.99 10.64
C SER A 177 -17.52 -0.71 11.46
N THR A 178 -18.60 -0.19 12.02
CA THR A 178 -18.56 0.97 12.93
C THR A 178 -18.21 0.61 14.38
N TYR A 179 -17.78 -0.63 14.63
CA TYR A 179 -17.49 -1.16 15.96
C TYR A 179 -16.04 -1.62 16.11
N CYS A 180 -15.15 -1.02 15.33
CA CYS A 180 -13.75 -1.38 15.34
C CYS A 180 -13.04 -0.88 16.58
N PRO A 181 -12.15 -1.70 17.17
CA PRO A 181 -11.35 -1.27 18.31
C PRO A 181 -10.43 -0.12 17.91
N THR A 182 -10.22 0.84 18.81
CA THR A 182 -9.25 1.95 18.65
C THR A 182 -8.00 1.69 19.51
N ALA A 183 -6.86 2.26 19.09
CA ALA A 183 -5.55 2.04 19.70
C ALA A 183 -5.47 2.55 21.15
N ASP A 184 -6.03 3.74 21.41
CA ASP A 184 -6.03 4.49 22.67
C ASP A 184 -6.72 3.75 23.84
N ALA A 185 -7.40 2.62 23.57
CA ALA A 185 -7.94 1.76 24.61
C ALA A 185 -6.95 0.70 25.13
N LEU A 186 -5.86 0.42 24.40
CA LEU A 186 -5.11 -0.84 24.51
C LEU A 186 -3.80 -0.75 25.28
N TYR A 187 -3.05 0.34 25.19
CA TYR A 187 -1.71 0.46 25.80
C TYR A 187 -1.61 1.66 26.75
N ASP A 188 -0.88 1.50 27.87
CA ASP A 188 -0.49 2.57 28.79
C ASP A 188 0.99 2.36 29.11
N VAL A 189 1.83 3.35 28.79
CA VAL A 189 3.28 3.23 28.75
C VAL A 189 3.90 4.46 29.40
N GLU A 190 4.77 4.24 30.37
CA GLU A 190 5.62 5.26 30.96
C GLU A 190 7.01 5.13 30.33
N ALA A 191 7.53 6.21 29.74
CA ALA A 191 8.89 6.27 29.22
C ALA A 191 9.62 7.45 29.86
N VAL A 192 10.93 7.31 30.06
CA VAL A 192 11.81 8.38 30.54
C VAL A 192 13.09 8.39 29.73
N ALA A 193 13.51 9.58 29.30
CA ALA A 193 14.81 9.77 28.66
C ALA A 193 15.67 10.74 29.47
N SER A 194 16.98 10.51 29.47
CA SER A 194 17.97 11.37 30.11
C SER A 194 19.26 11.43 29.31
N LEU A 195 20.01 12.51 29.50
CA LEU A 195 21.30 12.71 28.84
C LEU A 195 22.43 12.59 29.87
N SER A 196 23.48 11.86 29.49
CA SER A 196 24.73 11.76 30.24
C SER A 196 25.87 12.39 29.43
N ASP A 197 27.10 12.34 29.96
CA ASP A 197 28.27 12.91 29.29
C ASP A 197 28.47 12.31 27.89
N ASP A 198 28.31 10.99 27.74
CA ASP A 198 28.63 10.25 26.51
C ASP A 198 27.42 9.56 25.83
N ALA A 199 26.24 9.55 26.47
CA ALA A 199 25.11 8.77 25.98
C ALA A 199 23.72 9.38 26.29
N VAL A 200 22.75 9.05 25.44
CA VAL A 200 21.31 9.22 25.71
C VAL A 200 20.78 7.91 26.30
N GLN A 201 20.18 7.97 27.48
CA GLN A 201 19.55 6.82 28.14
C GLN A 201 18.03 6.92 28.01
N LEU A 202 17.38 5.83 27.61
CA LEU A 202 15.93 5.70 27.49
C LEU A 202 15.48 4.46 28.28
N GLU A 203 14.45 4.61 29.11
CA GLU A 203 13.80 3.51 29.83
C GLU A 203 12.29 3.55 29.58
N TRP A 204 11.64 2.38 29.53
CA TRP A 204 10.18 2.27 29.37
C TRP A 204 9.57 1.15 30.21
N ASP A 205 8.33 1.33 30.65
CA ASP A 205 7.51 0.36 31.38
C ASP A 205 6.02 0.45 30.97
N PHE A 206 5.44 -0.68 30.57
CA PHE A 206 4.04 -0.81 30.17
C PHE A 206 3.19 -1.15 31.38
N THR A 207 2.36 -0.21 31.82
CA THR A 207 1.48 -0.38 32.99
C THR A 207 0.12 -0.99 32.63
N LYS A 208 -0.26 -0.98 31.34
CA LYS A 208 -1.47 -1.60 30.80
C LYS A 208 -1.28 -2.07 29.35
N GLY A 209 -1.91 -3.19 29.01
CA GLY A 209 -1.99 -3.72 27.64
C GLY A 209 -1.43 -5.13 27.52
N SER A 210 -1.87 -5.86 26.50
CA SER A 210 -1.27 -7.14 26.15
C SER A 210 -0.04 -6.86 25.32
N VAL A 211 1.13 -6.84 25.95
CA VAL A 211 2.40 -6.76 25.24
C VAL A 211 2.65 -8.11 24.57
N ASP A 212 2.49 -8.16 23.25
CA ASP A 212 2.69 -9.38 22.47
C ASP A 212 4.04 -9.38 21.74
N ALA A 213 4.33 -10.48 21.04
CA ALA A 213 5.59 -10.67 20.35
C ALA A 213 5.78 -9.74 19.15
N TYR A 214 4.75 -8.99 18.74
CA TYR A 214 4.75 -8.20 17.51
C TYR A 214 4.86 -6.70 17.74
N MET A 215 5.02 -6.28 18.99
CA MET A 215 5.19 -4.88 19.33
C MET A 215 6.66 -4.47 19.23
N ASN A 216 6.94 -3.59 18.29
CA ASN A 216 8.25 -2.96 18.10
C ASN A 216 8.26 -1.59 18.78
N CYS A 217 9.42 -1.23 19.32
CA CYS A 217 9.67 0.10 19.82
C CYS A 217 10.67 0.79 18.89
N GLU A 218 10.26 1.93 18.36
CA GLU A 218 11.04 2.78 17.47
C GLU A 218 11.50 4.01 18.23
N ILE A 219 12.79 4.32 18.12
CA ILE A 219 13.35 5.56 18.64
C ILE A 219 13.66 6.45 17.45
N HIS A 220 13.11 7.66 17.49
CA HIS A 220 13.41 8.72 16.53
C HIS A 220 14.01 9.90 17.27
N TYR A 221 14.99 10.59 16.72
CA TYR A 221 15.46 11.85 17.30
C TYR A 221 15.77 12.92 16.26
N ASN A 222 15.62 14.18 16.66
CA ASN A 222 15.93 15.38 15.86
C ASN A 222 15.20 15.43 14.49
N ARG A 223 13.94 14.98 14.46
CA ARG A 223 13.11 14.94 13.24
C ARG A 223 12.53 16.31 12.91
N SER A 224 12.85 16.85 11.73
CA SER A 224 12.41 18.19 11.28
C SER A 224 11.09 18.15 10.50
N ASN A 225 9.96 17.91 11.19
CA ASN A 225 8.60 17.85 10.63
C ASN A 225 8.42 16.85 9.46
N GLU A 226 9.30 15.84 9.42
CA GLU A 226 9.27 14.74 8.48
C GLU A 226 8.47 13.55 9.03
N GLN A 227 8.11 12.62 8.15
CA GLN A 227 7.53 11.36 8.56
C GLN A 227 8.52 10.58 9.42
N LEU A 228 8.00 9.96 10.48
CA LEU A 228 8.74 9.05 11.35
C LEU A 228 9.02 7.71 10.67
N ASN A 229 9.59 7.72 9.47
CA ASN A 229 10.05 6.50 8.79
C ASN A 229 11.38 6.05 9.39
N ASN A 230 11.99 4.97 8.87
CA ASN A 230 13.28 4.41 9.29
C ASN A 230 13.78 4.91 10.66
N PRO A 231 13.50 4.17 11.75
CA PRO A 231 13.86 4.63 13.08
C PRO A 231 15.37 4.74 13.22
N ASP A 232 15.81 5.69 14.05
CA ASP A 232 17.22 5.80 14.44
C ASP A 232 17.68 4.52 15.17
N VAL A 233 16.79 3.96 15.99
CA VAL A 233 16.93 2.61 16.56
C VAL A 233 15.60 1.86 16.55
N LEU A 234 15.63 0.61 16.08
CA LEU A 234 14.52 -0.33 16.15
C LEU A 234 14.81 -1.38 17.23
N VAL A 235 13.93 -1.49 18.22
CA VAL A 235 13.91 -2.58 19.20
C VAL A 235 12.76 -3.52 18.85
N GLU A 236 13.10 -4.62 18.18
CA GLU A 236 12.13 -5.67 17.86
C GLU A 236 11.63 -6.37 19.12
N SER A 237 10.32 -6.59 19.21
CA SER A 237 9.69 -7.26 20.37
C SER A 237 10.16 -6.66 21.72
N CYS A 238 10.08 -5.34 21.86
CA CYS A 238 10.67 -4.57 22.98
C CYS A 238 10.16 -4.92 24.39
N GLY A 239 9.14 -5.77 24.49
CA GLY A 239 8.64 -6.31 25.75
C GLY A 239 7.96 -5.26 26.62
N ALA A 240 7.46 -5.70 27.78
CA ALA A 240 6.67 -4.84 28.68
C ALA A 240 7.52 -3.83 29.45
N ALA A 241 8.84 -3.98 29.49
CA ALA A 241 9.74 -2.98 30.04
C ALA A 241 11.13 -3.16 29.43
N GLY A 242 11.90 -2.10 29.34
CA GLY A 242 13.26 -2.14 28.80
C GLY A 242 14.04 -0.85 28.97
N SER A 243 15.31 -0.90 28.57
CA SER A 243 16.22 0.22 28.62
C SER A 243 17.17 0.19 27.41
N LEU A 244 17.54 1.36 26.91
CA LEU A 244 18.42 1.55 25.77
C LEU A 244 19.41 2.68 26.04
N GLU A 245 20.66 2.49 25.61
CA GLU A 245 21.72 3.50 25.66
C GLU A 245 22.17 3.80 24.23
N LEU A 246 22.15 5.07 23.84
CA LEU A 246 22.50 5.54 22.50
C LEU A 246 23.75 6.43 22.55
N PRO A 247 24.62 6.37 21.54
CA PRO A 247 25.76 7.27 21.45
C PRO A 247 25.29 8.72 21.32
N LYS A 248 26.02 9.62 21.98
CA LYS A 248 25.77 11.06 21.94
C LYS A 248 26.61 11.74 20.87
N TYR A 249 25.97 12.21 19.81
CA TYR A 249 26.52 13.02 18.73
C TYR A 249 26.07 14.48 18.80
N PHE A 250 24.89 14.74 19.38
CA PHE A 250 24.26 16.05 19.35
C PHE A 250 24.20 16.68 20.74
N ASP A 251 24.21 18.00 20.75
CA ASP A 251 24.01 18.81 21.97
C ASP A 251 22.58 18.77 22.51
N ARG A 252 21.65 18.57 21.57
CA ARG A 252 20.22 18.51 21.81
C ARG A 252 19.67 17.26 21.15
N TYR A 253 18.81 16.58 21.88
CA TYR A 253 18.00 15.49 21.37
C TYR A 253 16.54 15.80 21.61
N ASP A 254 15.77 15.88 20.52
CA ASP A 254 14.32 15.79 20.58
C ASP A 254 13.94 14.33 20.30
N VAL A 255 13.87 13.52 21.35
CA VAL A 255 13.63 12.07 21.26
C VAL A 255 12.14 11.79 21.22
N GLN A 256 11.69 11.01 20.24
CA GLN A 256 10.34 10.49 20.12
C GLN A 256 10.39 8.98 20.29
N PHE A 257 9.69 8.48 21.31
CA PHE A 257 9.52 7.04 21.52
C PHE A 257 8.21 6.60 20.89
N VAL A 258 8.30 5.69 19.93
CA VAL A 258 7.18 5.27 19.09
C VAL A 258 6.94 3.78 19.26
N ILE A 259 5.68 3.40 19.39
CA ILE A 259 5.25 2.01 19.38
C ILE A 259 4.64 1.69 18.03
N ASP A 260 5.10 0.58 17.45
CA ASP A 260 4.52 0.01 16.24
C ASP A 260 4.14 -1.46 16.46
N ASP A 261 2.84 -1.76 16.45
CA ASP A 261 2.33 -3.13 16.42
C ASP A 261 1.86 -3.57 15.02
N GLY A 262 1.95 -2.67 14.04
CA GLY A 262 1.54 -2.84 12.64
C GLY A 262 0.04 -2.99 12.40
N VAL A 263 -0.78 -3.09 13.45
CA VAL A 263 -2.25 -3.16 13.41
C VAL A 263 -2.83 -1.76 13.47
N TYR A 264 -2.29 -0.92 14.35
CA TYR A 264 -2.69 0.47 14.48
C TYR A 264 -1.63 1.41 13.91
N ASP A 265 -2.00 2.68 13.77
CA ASP A 265 -1.04 3.72 13.44
C ASP A 265 0.04 3.79 14.52
N ARG A 266 1.24 4.16 14.09
CA ARG A 266 2.38 4.36 14.99
C ARG A 266 2.00 5.34 16.07
N PHE A 267 2.16 4.92 17.32
CA PHE A 267 1.78 5.71 18.47
C PHE A 267 3.03 6.34 19.08
N VAL A 268 3.12 7.67 19.03
CA VAL A 268 4.15 8.41 19.78
C VAL A 268 3.75 8.39 21.25
N VAL A 269 4.51 7.65 22.06
CA VAL A 269 4.27 7.48 23.49
C VAL A 269 4.60 8.76 24.24
N ASP A 270 5.78 9.31 23.98
CA ASP A 270 6.29 10.51 24.65
C ASP A 270 7.32 11.21 23.76
N GLN A 271 7.57 12.48 24.07
CA GLN A 271 8.58 13.31 23.42
C GLN A 271 9.45 13.98 24.48
N PHE A 272 10.76 13.72 24.41
CA PHE A 272 11.72 14.23 25.37
C PHE A 272 12.65 15.23 24.70
N GLU A 273 12.64 16.47 25.18
CA GLU A 273 13.68 17.44 24.82
C GLU A 273 14.83 17.33 25.82
N LEU A 274 15.96 16.79 25.37
CA LEU A 274 17.18 16.65 26.15
C LEU A 274 18.20 17.67 25.68
N ARG A 275 18.86 18.34 26.62
CA ARG A 275 19.93 19.31 26.34
C ARG A 275 21.09 19.05 27.27
N ASP A 276 22.30 19.13 26.74
CA ASP A 276 23.49 19.14 27.58
C ASP A 276 23.78 20.56 28.09
N GLU A 277 23.48 20.81 29.36
CA GLU A 277 23.72 22.11 30.01
C GLU A 277 25.19 22.35 30.35
N THR A 278 26.07 21.36 30.14
CA THR A 278 27.50 21.45 30.51
C THR A 278 28.40 21.90 29.37
N LEU A 279 27.85 22.04 28.15
CA LEU A 279 28.62 22.34 26.95
C LEU A 279 29.12 23.78 26.88
N ASP A 280 30.30 23.92 26.29
CA ASP A 280 30.93 25.21 26.03
C ASP A 280 30.23 25.90 24.85
N THR A 281 29.31 26.82 25.15
CA THR A 281 28.55 27.57 24.14
C THR A 281 29.41 28.51 23.28
N SER A 282 30.70 28.66 23.60
CA SER A 282 31.67 29.38 22.79
C SER A 282 32.30 28.54 21.67
N GLN A 283 31.90 27.27 21.51
CA GLN A 283 32.39 26.37 20.47
C GLN A 283 31.29 26.03 19.45
N LEU A 284 31.74 25.49 18.32
CA LEU A 284 30.87 24.91 17.30
C LEU A 284 30.25 23.62 17.80
N ARG A 285 28.94 23.48 17.60
CA ARG A 285 28.13 22.42 18.18
C ARG A 285 27.25 21.77 17.11
N LEU A 286 27.32 20.44 16.98
CA LEU A 286 26.52 19.69 16.01
C LEU A 286 25.11 19.49 16.58
N THR A 287 24.09 19.87 15.81
CA THR A 287 22.69 19.77 16.25
C THR A 287 21.88 18.81 15.41
N ASP A 288 22.18 18.71 14.12
CA ASP A 288 21.44 17.84 13.21
C ASP A 288 22.25 17.45 11.98
N VAL A 289 21.89 16.32 11.37
CA VAL A 289 22.42 15.83 10.10
C VAL A 289 21.26 15.45 9.18
N GLU A 290 21.26 16.00 7.97
CA GLU A 290 20.22 15.76 6.97
C GLU A 290 20.81 15.23 5.66
N TRP A 291 20.00 14.44 4.95
CA TRP A 291 20.33 13.84 3.67
C TRP A 291 19.28 14.21 2.62
N GLY A 292 19.69 14.57 1.42
CA GLY A 292 18.78 15.04 0.37
C GLY A 292 19.00 14.41 -1.01
N GLN A 293 18.00 13.71 -1.54
CA GLN A 293 17.95 13.27 -2.95
C GLN A 293 16.85 14.00 -3.73
N SER A 294 15.61 13.87 -3.27
CA SER A 294 14.45 14.69 -3.70
C SER A 294 13.83 15.35 -2.48
N VAL A 295 13.61 14.55 -1.43
CA VAL A 295 13.23 15.03 -0.11
C VAL A 295 14.47 15.06 0.78
N ILE A 296 14.49 15.99 1.73
CA ILE A 296 15.51 16.12 2.76
C ILE A 296 14.98 15.44 4.01
N THR A 297 15.73 14.50 4.54
CA THR A 297 15.36 13.77 5.75
C THR A 297 16.56 13.46 6.63
N SER A 298 16.35 13.33 7.94
CA SER A 298 17.40 12.88 8.86
C SER A 298 17.75 11.39 8.69
N ARG A 299 16.76 10.53 8.39
CA ARG A 299 16.97 9.08 8.12
C ARG A 299 16.33 8.63 6.81
N PRO A 300 16.95 8.91 5.66
CA PRO A 300 16.43 8.47 4.37
C PRO A 300 16.57 6.95 4.20
N SER A 301 15.71 6.37 3.36
CA SER A 301 16.09 5.19 2.58
C SER A 301 16.63 5.67 1.24
N LEU A 302 17.95 5.71 1.10
CA LEU A 302 18.61 6.27 -0.08
C LEU A 302 18.35 5.41 -1.31
N VAL A 303 18.07 6.07 -2.44
CA VAL A 303 18.02 5.42 -3.75
C VAL A 303 19.46 5.17 -4.22
N PRO A 304 19.85 3.92 -4.54
CA PRO A 304 21.21 3.59 -4.93
C PRO A 304 21.58 4.17 -6.30
N ASN A 305 22.87 4.50 -6.49
CA ASN A 305 23.42 5.13 -7.70
C ASN A 305 22.78 6.48 -8.05
N ARG A 306 22.42 7.26 -7.03
CA ARG A 306 21.96 8.65 -7.18
C ARG A 306 22.68 9.50 -6.16
N SER A 307 23.23 10.63 -6.59
CA SER A 307 23.95 11.51 -5.67
C SER A 307 23.04 12.00 -4.55
N VAL A 308 23.62 12.23 -3.39
CA VAL A 308 22.90 12.67 -2.19
C VAL A 308 23.63 13.85 -1.57
N LEU A 309 22.86 14.89 -1.25
CA LEU A 309 23.33 16.00 -0.44
C LEU A 309 23.43 15.53 1.01
N PHE A 310 24.61 15.61 1.61
CA PHE A 310 24.81 15.47 3.05
C PHE A 310 24.96 16.86 3.66
N ARG A 311 24.25 17.13 4.76
CA ARG A 311 24.32 18.39 5.52
C ARG A 311 24.54 18.13 6.99
N ALA A 312 25.42 18.88 7.60
CA ALA A 312 25.60 18.95 9.04
C ALA A 312 25.32 20.36 9.53
N HIS A 313 24.30 20.49 10.39
CA HIS A 313 23.88 21.75 10.99
C HIS A 313 24.71 21.99 12.25
N MET A 314 25.47 23.08 12.23
CA MET A 314 26.28 23.51 13.36
C MET A 314 25.76 24.84 13.87
N ILE A 315 25.72 25.01 15.19
CA ILE A 315 25.36 26.26 15.83
C ILE A 315 26.48 26.78 16.75
N ALA A 316 26.43 28.07 17.05
CA ALA A 316 27.24 28.70 18.10
C ALA A 316 26.53 29.94 18.66
N ASP A 317 26.74 30.23 19.95
CA ASP A 317 26.12 31.39 20.61
C ASP A 317 26.95 32.67 20.41
N GLN A 318 28.19 32.53 19.91
CA GLN A 318 29.12 33.60 19.65
C GLN A 318 29.78 33.43 18.27
N ASP A 319 30.50 34.45 17.83
CA ASP A 319 31.31 34.36 16.62
C ASP A 319 32.45 33.35 16.80
N VAL A 320 32.32 32.19 16.17
CA VAL A 320 33.33 31.13 16.15
C VAL A 320 33.90 30.98 14.74
N ALA A 321 35.17 30.61 14.64
CA ALA A 321 35.76 30.25 13.36
C ALA A 321 35.06 29.02 12.78
N VAL A 322 34.89 29.00 11.46
CA VAL A 322 34.35 27.85 10.70
C VAL A 322 35.57 27.06 10.18
N PRO A 323 36.03 25.99 10.86
CA PRO A 323 37.15 25.19 10.39
C PRO A 323 36.77 24.38 9.14
N ASP A 324 37.77 23.87 8.43
CA ASP A 324 37.54 22.95 7.33
C ASP A 324 36.97 21.62 7.87
N ALA A 325 36.00 21.05 7.15
CA ALA A 325 35.41 19.76 7.48
C ALA A 325 35.57 18.80 6.30
N THR A 326 35.73 17.52 6.63
CA THR A 326 35.86 16.45 5.64
C THR A 326 34.82 15.38 5.90
N LEU A 327 34.22 14.86 4.83
CA LEU A 327 33.36 13.68 4.89
C LEU A 327 34.14 12.47 4.39
N LEU A 328 34.32 11.48 5.24
CA LEU A 328 34.90 10.19 4.90
C LEU A 328 33.80 9.23 4.46
N LEU A 329 33.95 8.64 3.29
CA LEU A 329 33.11 7.58 2.77
C LEU A 329 33.86 6.27 2.83
N GLU A 330 33.27 5.24 3.41
CA GLU A 330 33.81 3.89 3.38
C GLU A 330 32.80 2.92 2.76
N LEU A 331 33.26 2.17 1.76
CA LEU A 331 32.43 1.18 1.08
C LEU A 331 33.31 0.04 0.57
N ASN A 332 32.94 -1.20 0.87
CA ASN A 332 33.67 -2.40 0.44
C ASN A 332 35.19 -2.39 0.79
N GLY A 333 35.58 -1.70 1.87
CA GLY A 333 36.97 -1.55 2.30
C GLY A 333 37.77 -0.48 1.55
N GLU A 334 37.14 0.29 0.67
CA GLU A 334 37.72 1.50 0.07
C GLU A 334 37.27 2.73 0.86
N THR A 335 38.19 3.69 1.04
CA THR A 335 37.92 4.98 1.71
C THR A 335 38.09 6.12 0.72
N HIS A 336 37.18 7.10 0.76
CA HIS A 336 37.25 8.31 -0.04
C HIS A 336 36.95 9.55 0.79
N GLU A 337 37.75 10.59 0.62
CA GLU A 337 37.61 11.85 1.36
C GLU A 337 36.98 12.91 0.47
N LEU A 338 35.93 13.56 0.97
CA LEU A 338 35.27 14.69 0.34
C LEU A 338 35.42 15.93 1.20
N ALA A 339 35.99 17.00 0.65
CA ALA A 339 36.00 18.31 1.31
C ALA A 339 34.56 18.84 1.38
N MET A 340 34.13 19.28 2.56
CA MET A 340 32.82 19.88 2.75
C MET A 340 32.87 21.38 2.53
N ASN A 341 31.82 21.92 1.90
CA ASN A 341 31.62 23.36 1.85
C ASN A 341 31.23 23.83 3.26
N GLY A 342 31.97 24.80 3.80
CA GLY A 342 31.69 25.40 5.10
C GLY A 342 30.46 26.30 5.12
N ILE A 343 30.15 26.78 6.32
CA ILE A 343 29.07 27.72 6.59
C ILE A 343 29.47 29.12 6.09
N ALA A 344 28.63 29.74 5.28
CA ALA A 344 28.86 31.08 4.76
C ALA A 344 27.96 32.11 5.47
N GLY A 345 28.52 33.27 5.81
CA GLY A 345 27.77 34.36 6.47
C GLY A 345 27.81 34.35 8.00
N GLY A 346 28.52 33.38 8.61
CA GLY A 346 28.63 33.21 10.06
C GLY A 346 27.88 31.97 10.55
N VAL A 347 28.29 31.44 11.70
CA VAL A 347 27.63 30.29 12.31
C VAL A 347 26.28 30.76 12.89
N PRO A 348 25.16 30.11 12.55
CA PRO A 348 23.87 30.51 13.11
C PRO A 348 23.74 30.09 14.58
N SER A 349 22.86 30.75 15.34
CA SER A 349 22.57 30.37 16.73
C SER A 349 21.52 29.26 16.84
N GLU A 350 20.82 28.96 15.75
CA GLU A 350 19.79 27.90 15.64
C GLU A 350 19.88 27.28 14.23
N PRO A 351 19.48 26.02 14.02
CA PRO A 351 19.51 25.39 12.69
C PRO A 351 18.64 26.14 11.67
N GLU A 352 19.20 26.42 10.48
CA GLU A 352 18.48 27.06 9.37
C GLU A 352 18.25 26.07 8.21
N TYR A 353 17.25 25.21 8.36
CA TYR A 353 16.95 24.12 7.41
C TYR A 353 16.67 24.56 5.97
N HIS A 354 16.20 25.80 5.78
CA HIS A 354 15.82 26.34 4.48
C HIS A 354 16.97 27.00 3.68
N LEU A 355 18.18 27.10 4.26
CA LEU A 355 19.35 27.72 3.62
C LEU A 355 20.54 26.75 3.51
N LEU A 356 21.00 26.47 2.30
CA LEU A 356 22.19 25.60 2.08
C LEU A 356 23.45 26.16 2.76
N GLU A 357 23.64 27.47 2.69
CA GLU A 357 24.85 28.15 3.16
C GLU A 357 24.98 28.17 4.70
N ALA A 358 23.90 27.85 5.43
CA ALA A 358 23.88 27.83 6.89
C ALA A 358 24.34 26.51 7.51
N SER A 359 24.85 25.57 6.69
CA SER A 359 25.27 24.23 7.11
C SER A 359 26.56 23.82 6.41
N TYR A 360 27.36 22.96 7.05
CA TYR A 360 28.37 22.20 6.33
C TYR A 360 27.66 21.29 5.35
N ARG A 361 28.13 21.22 4.10
CA ARG A 361 27.45 20.44 3.06
C ARG A 361 28.41 19.85 2.07
N VAL A 362 28.03 18.70 1.51
CA VAL A 362 28.74 18.08 0.39
C VAL A 362 27.79 17.18 -0.38
N GLU A 363 28.03 17.04 -1.68
CA GLU A 363 27.31 16.05 -2.49
C GLU A 363 28.14 14.75 -2.54
N ILE A 364 27.57 13.66 -2.02
CA ILE A 364 28.16 12.33 -2.12
C ILE A 364 27.89 11.82 -3.55
N PRO A 365 28.94 11.43 -4.31
CA PRO A 365 28.78 10.93 -5.66
C PRO A 365 27.90 9.67 -5.74
N ALA A 366 27.15 9.56 -6.82
CA ALA A 366 26.18 8.49 -7.04
C ALA A 366 26.78 7.08 -6.85
N GLU A 367 27.99 6.85 -7.33
CA GLU A 367 28.68 5.57 -7.27
C GLU A 367 29.03 5.10 -5.85
N TRP A 368 29.05 6.01 -4.86
CA TRP A 368 29.26 5.67 -3.46
C TRP A 368 27.95 5.34 -2.72
N VAL A 369 26.81 5.75 -3.27
CA VAL A 369 25.49 5.49 -2.68
C VAL A 369 25.06 4.05 -2.98
N GLN A 370 25.59 3.12 -2.18
CA GLN A 370 25.34 1.69 -2.25
C GLN A 370 25.14 1.09 -0.86
N ALA A 371 24.48 -0.06 -0.79
CA ALA A 371 24.28 -0.78 0.48
C ALA A 371 25.63 -1.06 1.18
N GLY A 372 25.71 -0.71 2.47
CA GLY A 372 26.93 -0.82 3.26
C GLY A 372 27.85 0.41 3.25
N LEU A 373 27.44 1.51 2.60
CA LEU A 373 28.11 2.80 2.74
C LEU A 373 28.17 3.22 4.21
N GLN A 374 29.35 3.55 4.69
CA GLN A 374 29.55 4.22 5.97
C GLN A 374 30.05 5.64 5.72
N VAL A 375 29.54 6.58 6.51
CA VAL A 375 29.87 8.00 6.39
C VAL A 375 30.33 8.50 7.74
N SER A 376 31.47 9.19 7.78
CA SER A 376 32.00 9.82 8.98
C SER A 376 32.40 11.27 8.72
N MET A 377 31.88 12.20 9.50
CA MET A 377 32.27 13.61 9.43
C MET A 377 33.45 13.86 10.35
N VAL A 378 34.52 14.44 9.79
CA VAL A 378 35.73 14.84 10.49
C VAL A 378 35.80 16.36 10.58
N LEU A 379 35.96 16.86 11.80
CA LEU A 379 36.16 18.27 12.12
C LEU A 379 37.36 18.38 13.06
N ASN A 380 38.35 19.23 12.74
CA ASN A 380 39.57 19.38 13.55
C ASN A 380 40.30 18.05 13.85
N ASP A 381 40.42 17.17 12.85
CA ASP A 381 41.04 15.83 12.95
C ASP A 381 40.32 14.83 13.88
N GLU A 382 39.10 15.13 14.31
CA GLU A 382 38.25 14.27 15.13
C GLU A 382 36.97 13.87 14.38
N VAL A 383 36.57 12.59 14.50
CA VAL A 383 35.28 12.12 13.98
C VAL A 383 34.18 12.57 14.93
N ILE A 384 33.35 13.50 14.49
CA ILE A 384 32.26 14.07 15.30
C ILE A 384 30.90 13.43 15.01
N TYR A 385 30.78 12.73 13.87
CA TYR A 385 29.56 12.03 13.47
C TYR A 385 29.93 10.80 12.63
N SER A 386 29.20 9.69 12.83
CA SER A 386 29.34 8.50 12.01
C SER A 386 28.02 7.76 11.87
N GLU A 387 27.71 7.29 10.67
CA GLU A 387 26.48 6.58 10.36
C GLU A 387 26.66 5.59 9.20
N THR A 388 25.87 4.52 9.20
CA THR A 388 25.63 3.67 8.02
C THR A 388 24.20 3.93 7.51
N PRO A 389 23.99 4.83 6.53
CA PRO A 389 22.64 5.11 6.02
C PRO A 389 22.02 3.88 5.36
N VAL A 390 20.69 3.77 5.44
CA VAL A 390 19.94 2.73 4.73
C VAL A 390 19.95 3.06 3.24
N VAL A 391 20.37 2.10 2.41
CA VAL A 391 20.29 2.21 0.94
C VAL A 391 19.33 1.14 0.43
N GLY A 392 18.25 1.58 -0.20
CA GLY A 392 17.17 0.74 -0.70
C GLY A 392 17.49 0.02 -2.01
N ALA A 393 16.46 -0.54 -2.65
CA ALA A 393 16.62 -1.23 -3.92
C ALA A 393 16.71 -0.26 -5.12
N ALA A 394 17.40 -0.71 -6.16
CA ALA A 394 17.56 0.03 -7.41
C ALA A 394 16.37 -0.16 -8.34
N HIS A 395 15.58 0.90 -8.54
CA HIS A 395 14.41 0.87 -9.42
C HIS A 395 14.59 1.77 -10.64
N LYS A 396 14.42 1.20 -11.83
CA LYS A 396 14.46 1.93 -13.10
C LYS A 396 13.10 1.91 -13.77
N LEU A 397 12.63 3.07 -14.22
CA LEU A 397 11.34 3.18 -14.89
C LEU A 397 11.52 3.25 -16.41
N SER A 398 10.93 2.28 -17.13
CA SER A 398 10.88 2.28 -18.59
C SER A 398 9.50 2.73 -19.07
N ILE A 399 9.46 3.74 -19.95
CA ILE A 399 8.22 4.37 -20.43
C ILE A 399 8.22 4.45 -21.96
N SER A 400 7.19 3.88 -22.60
CA SER A 400 6.82 4.18 -23.98
C SER A 400 5.79 5.32 -23.98
N LEU A 401 6.16 6.46 -24.56
CA LEU A 401 5.33 7.65 -24.67
C LEU A 401 4.73 7.74 -26.08
N PHE A 402 3.40 7.79 -26.18
CA PHE A 402 2.64 7.82 -27.42
C PHE A 402 2.04 9.21 -27.66
N PRO A 403 2.51 9.96 -28.66
CA PRO A 403 1.75 11.09 -29.19
C PRO A 403 0.42 10.56 -29.74
N MET A 404 -0.73 11.05 -29.26
CA MET A 404 -2.02 10.57 -29.76
C MET A 404 -2.52 11.44 -30.92
N VAL A 405 -3.16 10.78 -31.89
CA VAL A 405 -3.93 11.45 -32.95
C VAL A 405 -5.38 11.03 -32.77
N VAL A 406 -6.24 11.97 -32.42
CA VAL A 406 -7.66 11.70 -32.12
C VAL A 406 -8.53 12.43 -33.13
N ASN A 407 -9.33 11.69 -33.90
CA ASN A 407 -10.19 12.24 -34.97
C ASN A 407 -9.42 13.17 -35.92
N GLY A 408 -8.21 12.75 -36.30
CA GLY A 408 -7.30 13.51 -37.17
C GLY A 408 -6.59 14.72 -36.51
N VAL A 409 -6.78 14.98 -35.21
CA VAL A 409 -6.07 16.02 -34.47
C VAL A 409 -4.90 15.41 -33.71
N SER A 410 -3.68 15.86 -34.01
CA SER A 410 -2.46 15.40 -33.34
C SER A 410 -2.16 16.21 -32.09
N ALA A 411 -1.66 15.54 -31.05
CA ALA A 411 -1.07 16.17 -29.89
C ALA A 411 0.38 16.65 -30.17
N GLU A 412 0.75 17.79 -29.60
CA GLU A 412 2.13 18.25 -29.55
C GLU A 412 2.84 17.71 -28.30
N VAL A 413 4.01 17.13 -28.50
CA VAL A 413 4.83 16.55 -27.42
C VAL A 413 5.98 17.49 -27.11
N GLU A 414 5.90 18.19 -25.97
CA GLU A 414 6.96 19.08 -25.48
C GLU A 414 7.96 18.34 -24.56
N LEU A 415 7.52 17.21 -23.99
CA LEU A 415 8.32 16.31 -23.17
C LEU A 415 9.33 15.53 -24.01
N THR A 416 10.60 15.94 -23.95
CA THR A 416 11.71 15.10 -24.44
C THR A 416 12.04 14.01 -23.42
N ALA A 417 12.77 12.97 -23.85
CA ALA A 417 13.21 11.90 -22.96
C ALA A 417 14.04 12.44 -21.80
N GLU A 418 14.93 13.42 -22.04
CA GLU A 418 15.78 14.05 -21.03
C GLU A 418 14.94 14.84 -20.03
N LYS A 419 14.00 15.67 -20.49
CA LYS A 419 13.12 16.45 -19.60
C LYS A 419 12.24 15.56 -18.73
N ALA A 420 11.69 14.49 -19.31
CA ALA A 420 10.89 13.53 -18.56
C ALA A 420 11.73 12.80 -17.51
N ARG A 421 12.94 12.37 -17.88
CA ARG A 421 13.90 11.75 -16.96
C ARG A 421 14.27 12.68 -15.81
N GLU A 422 14.71 13.90 -16.09
CA GLU A 422 15.07 14.90 -15.07
C GLU A 422 13.91 15.18 -14.13
N MET A 423 12.70 15.38 -14.67
CA MET A 423 11.50 15.67 -13.89
C MET A 423 11.06 14.49 -13.01
N LEU A 424 11.09 13.26 -13.51
CA LEU A 424 10.70 12.11 -12.71
C LEU A 424 11.74 11.76 -11.65
N LEU A 425 13.03 11.96 -11.92
CA LEU A 425 14.07 11.86 -10.88
C LEU A 425 13.93 12.99 -9.85
N HIS A 426 13.52 14.19 -10.26
CA HIS A 426 13.29 15.31 -9.35
C HIS A 426 12.19 15.01 -8.31
N TYR A 427 11.13 14.32 -8.70
CA TYR A 427 10.03 13.96 -7.79
C TYR A 427 10.17 12.58 -7.15
N PHE A 428 10.51 11.53 -7.89
CA PHE A 428 10.32 10.16 -7.41
C PHE A 428 11.62 9.46 -6.98
N PRO A 429 11.54 8.46 -6.07
CA PRO A 429 12.66 7.64 -5.62
C PRO A 429 13.13 6.62 -6.69
N LEU A 430 13.44 7.10 -7.88
CA LEU A 430 13.90 6.29 -9.01
C LEU A 430 15.42 6.42 -9.15
N GLN A 431 16.09 5.31 -9.44
CA GLN A 431 17.50 5.32 -9.81
C GLN A 431 17.68 5.93 -11.20
N ASP A 432 16.81 5.55 -12.13
CA ASP A 432 16.89 6.01 -13.51
C ASP A 432 15.54 5.94 -14.23
N VAL A 433 15.41 6.68 -15.32
CA VAL A 433 14.24 6.64 -16.20
C VAL A 433 14.71 6.55 -17.66
N GLU A 434 14.19 5.55 -18.38
CA GLU A 434 14.36 5.40 -19.81
C GLU A 434 13.03 5.65 -20.51
N LEU A 435 12.94 6.69 -21.33
CA LEU A 435 11.74 7.05 -22.09
C LEU A 435 11.98 6.89 -23.59
N ARG A 436 11.03 6.24 -24.28
CA ARG A 436 11.00 6.12 -25.74
C ARG A 436 9.75 6.82 -26.26
N ILE A 437 9.92 7.74 -27.20
CA ILE A 437 8.79 8.32 -27.93
C ILE A 437 8.45 7.36 -29.07
N GLU A 438 7.23 6.85 -29.05
CA GLU A 438 6.74 5.86 -30.00
C GLU A 438 6.03 6.50 -31.19
N GLU A 439 5.74 5.69 -32.20
CA GLU A 439 4.88 6.10 -33.31
C GLU A 439 3.50 6.59 -32.83
N PRO A 440 2.89 7.60 -33.48
CA PRO A 440 1.65 8.17 -33.01
C PRO A 440 0.52 7.14 -32.88
N PHE A 441 -0.16 7.15 -31.74
CA PHE A 441 -1.31 6.29 -31.49
C PHE A 441 -2.58 6.94 -32.04
N VAL A 442 -3.05 6.44 -33.19
CA VAL A 442 -4.24 6.94 -33.87
C VAL A 442 -5.50 6.30 -33.29
N TYR A 443 -6.46 7.12 -32.88
CA TYR A 443 -7.75 6.70 -32.38
C TYR A 443 -8.87 7.55 -32.97
N ASP A 444 -9.61 6.99 -33.92
CA ASP A 444 -10.76 7.63 -34.56
C ASP A 444 -12.07 7.03 -34.03
N THR A 445 -13.04 7.88 -33.68
CA THR A 445 -14.36 7.48 -33.18
C THR A 445 -15.44 8.50 -33.54
N ASP A 446 -16.64 8.01 -33.85
CA ASP A 446 -17.81 8.82 -34.23
C ASP A 446 -18.54 9.48 -33.04
N GLY A 447 -18.07 9.26 -31.79
CA GLY A 447 -18.73 9.72 -30.55
C GLY A 447 -17.94 10.77 -29.75
N ASP A 448 -18.56 11.31 -28.69
CA ASP A 448 -17.88 12.15 -27.69
C ASP A 448 -16.73 11.37 -27.05
N PHE A 449 -15.53 11.94 -27.05
CA PHE A 449 -14.38 11.35 -26.38
C PHE A 449 -14.39 11.77 -24.89
N SER A 450 -13.68 11.00 -24.08
CA SER A 450 -13.29 11.39 -22.73
C SER A 450 -11.90 10.83 -22.46
N PRO A 451 -11.13 11.41 -21.51
CA PRO A 451 -9.88 10.80 -21.06
C PRO A 451 -10.05 9.33 -20.65
N SER A 452 -11.20 8.96 -20.05
CA SER A 452 -11.54 7.57 -19.71
C SER A 452 -11.65 6.65 -20.93
N THR A 453 -12.23 7.13 -22.04
CA THR A 453 -12.30 6.34 -23.28
C THR A 453 -10.91 6.14 -23.89
N LEU A 454 -10.07 7.18 -23.86
CA LEU A 454 -8.72 7.15 -24.41
C LEU A 454 -7.79 6.24 -23.60
N ILE A 455 -7.84 6.29 -22.26
CA ILE A 455 -6.99 5.44 -21.43
C ILE A 455 -7.36 3.98 -21.63
N ASN A 456 -8.65 3.65 -21.79
CA ASN A 456 -9.08 2.28 -22.07
C ASN A 456 -8.60 1.82 -23.46
N ALA A 457 -8.53 2.70 -24.46
CA ALA A 457 -7.94 2.38 -25.76
C ALA A 457 -6.42 2.13 -25.66
N LEU A 458 -5.72 2.92 -24.85
CA LEU A 458 -4.29 2.70 -24.60
C LEU A 458 -4.03 1.43 -23.76
N ARG A 459 -4.89 1.13 -22.78
CA ARG A 459 -4.88 -0.14 -22.03
C ARG A 459 -5.09 -1.33 -22.96
N ASP A 460 -6.05 -1.24 -23.88
CA ASP A 460 -6.26 -2.26 -24.91
C ASP A 460 -4.98 -2.49 -25.75
N LYS A 461 -4.29 -1.43 -26.17
CA LYS A 461 -3.00 -1.54 -26.85
C LYS A 461 -1.92 -2.17 -25.97
N TYR A 462 -1.75 -1.69 -24.73
CA TYR A 462 -0.81 -2.25 -23.75
C TYR A 462 -1.02 -3.76 -23.58
N ARG A 463 -2.29 -4.18 -23.43
CA ARG A 463 -2.68 -5.59 -23.28
C ARG A 463 -2.51 -6.39 -24.56
N LEU A 464 -2.64 -5.80 -25.76
CA LEU A 464 -2.38 -6.47 -27.05
C LEU A 464 -0.89 -6.66 -27.30
N ASP A 465 -0.08 -5.65 -27.00
CA ASP A 465 1.38 -5.72 -27.12
C ASP A 465 1.96 -6.74 -26.13
N GLY A 466 1.29 -6.93 -24.98
CA GLY A 466 1.81 -7.75 -23.87
C GLY A 466 2.95 -7.06 -23.14
N ALA A 467 3.00 -5.74 -23.25
CA ALA A 467 3.99 -4.91 -22.58
C ALA A 467 3.95 -5.11 -21.07
N GLN A 468 5.09 -4.93 -20.44
CA GLN A 468 5.25 -4.99 -18.99
C GLN A 468 5.75 -3.66 -18.42
N HIS A 469 6.38 -2.81 -19.24
CA HIS A 469 6.81 -1.46 -18.92
C HIS A 469 5.66 -0.44 -19.04
N HIS A 470 5.90 0.82 -18.70
CA HIS A 470 4.85 1.84 -18.66
C HIS A 470 4.49 2.36 -20.06
N TYR A 471 3.20 2.57 -20.30
CA TYR A 471 2.65 3.21 -21.49
C TYR A 471 2.01 4.53 -21.09
N HIS A 472 2.44 5.61 -21.72
CA HIS A 472 1.86 6.94 -21.46
C HIS A 472 1.43 7.60 -22.76
N GLY A 473 0.22 8.14 -22.82
CA GLY A 473 -0.26 8.88 -23.99
C GLY A 473 -0.31 10.38 -23.76
N ILE A 474 0.03 11.17 -24.77
CA ILE A 474 -0.25 12.61 -24.79
C ILE A 474 -1.43 12.86 -25.74
N PHE A 475 -2.55 13.36 -25.23
CA PHE A 475 -3.77 13.57 -26.03
C PHE A 475 -4.02 15.06 -26.33
N PRO A 476 -4.62 15.40 -27.49
CA PRO A 476 -4.74 16.79 -27.90
C PRO A 476 -5.84 17.52 -27.13
N ALA A 477 -5.58 18.72 -26.61
CA ALA A 477 -6.57 19.49 -25.84
C ALA A 477 -7.81 19.88 -26.66
N GLY A 478 -7.64 20.18 -27.95
CA GLY A 478 -8.73 20.65 -28.83
C GLY A 478 -9.81 19.61 -29.14
N VAL A 479 -9.53 18.35 -28.84
CA VAL A 479 -10.46 17.22 -28.93
C VAL A 479 -10.75 16.69 -27.53
N VAL A 480 -10.85 17.58 -26.52
CA VAL A 480 -11.48 17.28 -25.22
C VAL A 480 -12.67 18.22 -24.92
N THR A 481 -13.89 17.81 -25.27
CA THR A 481 -15.23 18.38 -24.99
C THR A 481 -15.67 18.13 -23.55
N SER A 482 -14.93 17.39 -22.74
CA SER A 482 -15.38 17.08 -21.39
C SER A 482 -15.38 18.35 -20.56
N GLY A 483 -16.57 18.88 -20.29
CA GLY A 483 -16.82 19.86 -19.21
C GLY A 483 -16.47 19.35 -17.81
N LEU A 484 -15.68 18.28 -17.71
CA LEU A 484 -15.15 17.63 -16.51
C LEU A 484 -13.79 18.21 -16.08
N GLY A 485 -13.09 18.97 -16.94
CA GLY A 485 -11.84 19.65 -16.55
C GLY A 485 -10.64 18.73 -16.25
N ILE A 486 -10.65 17.50 -16.76
CA ILE A 486 -9.61 16.49 -16.49
C ILE A 486 -8.39 16.71 -17.40
N ALA A 487 -7.25 17.06 -16.81
CA ALA A 487 -5.98 17.28 -17.53
C ALA A 487 -5.18 15.99 -17.75
N GLY A 488 -5.46 14.92 -16.99
CA GLY A 488 -4.79 13.63 -17.11
C GLY A 488 -5.59 12.52 -16.42
N ILE A 489 -5.25 11.29 -16.74
CA ILE A 489 -5.81 10.11 -16.08
C ILE A 489 -4.82 8.96 -16.15
N ALA A 490 -4.65 8.25 -15.05
CA ALA A 490 -3.77 7.10 -14.97
C ALA A 490 -4.37 5.98 -14.14
N SER A 491 -3.90 4.76 -14.43
CA SER A 491 -4.16 3.58 -13.60
C SER A 491 -3.58 3.81 -12.22
N GLN A 492 -4.35 3.54 -11.15
CA GLN A 492 -3.83 3.61 -9.79
C GLN A 492 -3.15 2.28 -9.44
N GLY A 493 -1.83 2.30 -9.25
CA GLY A 493 -1.04 1.08 -9.09
C GLY A 493 -1.05 0.20 -10.34
N GLY A 494 -0.53 0.72 -11.46
CA GLY A 494 -0.53 0.08 -12.78
C GLY A 494 0.33 0.85 -13.79
N ASN A 495 0.33 0.42 -15.05
CA ASN A 495 1.37 0.83 -16.01
C ASN A 495 0.87 1.74 -17.15
N VAL A 496 -0.36 2.27 -17.08
CA VAL A 496 -0.94 3.05 -18.17
C VAL A 496 -1.44 4.41 -17.68
N GLY A 497 -1.05 5.48 -18.37
CA GLY A 497 -1.44 6.86 -18.06
C GLY A 497 -1.63 7.74 -19.30
N LEU A 498 -2.29 8.89 -19.12
CA LEU A 498 -2.58 9.88 -20.15
C LEU A 498 -2.41 11.30 -19.62
N THR A 499 -1.84 12.18 -20.45
CA THR A 499 -1.70 13.61 -20.15
C THR A 499 -2.18 14.48 -21.31
N ILE A 500 -2.82 15.59 -20.99
CA ILE A 500 -3.26 16.57 -21.98
C ILE A 500 -2.08 17.34 -22.57
N ASP A 501 -2.13 17.58 -23.87
CA ASP A 501 -1.32 18.55 -24.58
C ASP A 501 -1.68 19.98 -24.14
N SER A 502 -0.91 20.52 -23.19
CA SER A 502 -1.09 21.86 -22.64
C SER A 502 0.22 22.41 -22.08
N ALA A 503 0.25 23.69 -21.73
CA ALA A 503 1.40 24.31 -21.06
C ALA A 503 1.76 23.68 -19.69
N GLN A 504 0.87 22.86 -19.10
CA GLN A 504 1.12 22.13 -17.85
C GLN A 504 1.55 20.66 -18.07
N GLN A 505 1.77 20.25 -19.32
CA GLN A 505 2.05 18.85 -19.73
C GLN A 505 3.05 18.15 -18.81
N GLY A 506 4.19 18.78 -18.47
CA GLY A 506 5.17 18.16 -17.59
C GLY A 506 4.65 17.87 -16.18
N SER A 507 4.06 18.87 -15.52
CA SER A 507 3.52 18.70 -14.17
C SER A 507 2.37 17.69 -14.10
N THR A 508 1.53 17.63 -15.14
CA THR A 508 0.48 16.62 -15.25
C THR A 508 1.09 15.24 -15.50
N PHE A 509 2.07 15.10 -16.38
CA PHE A 509 2.76 13.83 -16.60
C PHE A 509 3.36 13.27 -15.31
N ALA A 510 4.04 14.09 -14.50
CA ALA A 510 4.55 13.66 -13.20
C ALA A 510 3.43 13.20 -12.24
N HIS A 511 2.32 13.93 -12.18
CA HIS A 511 1.14 13.57 -11.37
C HIS A 511 0.56 12.21 -11.78
N GLU A 512 0.39 11.98 -13.09
CA GLU A 512 -0.15 10.72 -13.61
C GLU A 512 0.81 9.54 -13.42
N ILE A 513 2.12 9.77 -13.50
CA ILE A 513 3.12 8.76 -13.11
C ILE A 513 3.01 8.46 -11.61
N GLY A 514 2.74 9.46 -10.75
CA GLY A 514 2.45 9.25 -9.34
C GLY A 514 1.31 8.25 -9.10
N HIS A 515 0.20 8.36 -9.85
CA HIS A 515 -0.87 7.36 -9.81
C HIS A 515 -0.43 5.96 -10.25
N ASN A 516 0.33 5.85 -11.36
CA ASN A 516 0.90 4.57 -11.79
C ASN A 516 1.78 3.93 -10.70
N LEU A 517 2.46 4.76 -9.92
CA LEU A 517 3.26 4.38 -8.76
C LEU A 517 2.47 4.25 -7.45
N GLY A 518 1.13 4.15 -7.53
CA GLY A 518 0.26 3.80 -6.42
C GLY A 518 -0.32 4.97 -5.62
N LEU A 519 0.06 6.22 -5.92
CA LEU A 519 -0.43 7.38 -5.17
C LEU A 519 -1.91 7.69 -5.46
N GLY A 520 -2.64 8.11 -4.43
CA GLY A 520 -3.91 8.83 -4.55
C GLY A 520 -3.70 10.35 -4.53
N HIS A 521 -4.76 11.13 -4.34
CA HIS A 521 -4.66 12.59 -4.28
C HIS A 521 -4.38 13.12 -2.86
N VAL A 522 -3.70 14.27 -2.76
CA VAL A 522 -3.61 15.05 -1.51
C VAL A 522 -4.66 16.16 -1.53
N ASP A 523 -5.36 16.39 -0.42
CA ASP A 523 -6.56 17.25 -0.33
C ASP A 523 -6.30 18.76 -0.41
N CYS A 524 -5.68 19.22 -1.50
CA CYS A 524 -5.56 20.63 -1.82
C CYS A 524 -6.13 20.90 -3.20
N GLY A 525 -7.15 21.75 -3.26
CA GLY A 525 -7.88 22.09 -4.48
C GLY A 525 -9.11 21.22 -4.74
N ASN A 526 -9.62 20.50 -3.72
CA ASN A 526 -10.78 19.62 -3.76
C ASN A 526 -10.69 18.49 -4.80
N PRO A 527 -9.61 17.68 -4.82
CA PRO A 527 -9.57 16.50 -5.66
C PRO A 527 -10.53 15.42 -5.15
N ASP A 528 -10.97 14.55 -6.04
CA ASP A 528 -11.66 13.31 -5.65
C ASP A 528 -10.64 12.29 -5.11
N PHE A 529 -11.07 11.26 -4.38
CA PHE A 529 -10.20 10.13 -3.96
C PHE A 529 -8.92 10.53 -3.19
N VAL A 530 -9.09 11.42 -2.22
CA VAL A 530 -8.04 11.85 -1.29
C VAL A 530 -7.47 10.68 -0.47
N MET A 531 -6.15 10.63 -0.36
CA MET A 531 -5.40 9.82 0.60
C MET A 531 -5.69 10.30 2.02
N ARG A 532 -6.29 9.44 2.84
CA ARG A 532 -6.76 9.79 4.19
C ARG A 532 -5.66 9.79 5.24
N ASP A 533 -4.54 9.17 4.91
CA ASP A 533 -3.36 8.93 5.71
C ASP A 533 -2.25 9.97 5.48
N TYR A 534 -2.50 10.98 4.63
CA TYR A 534 -1.60 12.12 4.49
C TYR A 534 -1.52 12.89 5.84
N PRO A 535 -0.34 12.97 6.49
CA PRO A 535 -0.22 13.36 7.89
C PRO A 535 -0.13 14.88 8.11
N TYR A 536 -0.08 15.66 7.03
CA TYR A 536 0.15 17.11 7.11
C TYR A 536 -1.08 17.91 6.64
N PRO A 537 -1.17 19.20 7.01
CA PRO A 537 -1.99 20.14 6.27
C PRO A 537 -1.68 20.06 4.77
N ALA A 538 -2.72 20.11 3.93
CA ALA A 538 -2.57 19.87 2.49
C ALA A 538 -1.79 20.98 1.74
N ASP A 539 -1.45 22.07 2.41
CA ASP A 539 -0.69 23.21 1.87
C ASP A 539 0.83 23.15 2.15
N THR A 540 1.32 22.07 2.78
CA THR A 540 2.74 21.79 3.02
C THR A 540 3.11 20.36 2.59
N ILE A 541 4.40 20.05 2.55
CA ILE A 541 4.96 18.78 2.05
C ILE A 541 5.73 17.97 3.11
N GLY A 542 5.59 18.33 4.39
CA GLY A 542 6.27 17.65 5.51
C GLY A 542 7.69 18.18 5.70
N SER A 543 8.64 17.59 4.96
CA SER A 543 10.05 17.99 4.98
C SER A 543 10.43 18.89 3.81
N ASN A 544 11.59 19.56 3.88
CA ASN A 544 12.09 20.35 2.76
C ASN A 544 12.48 19.45 1.58
N GLY A 545 12.36 19.98 0.36
CA GLY A 545 12.86 19.31 -0.83
C GLY A 545 14.28 19.74 -1.21
N TYR A 546 14.90 18.99 -2.11
CA TYR A 546 16.17 19.32 -2.74
C TYR A 546 16.07 19.24 -4.26
N ASP A 547 16.38 20.34 -4.93
CA ASP A 547 16.55 20.38 -6.37
C ASP A 547 18.05 20.29 -6.67
N ALA A 548 18.52 19.08 -6.96
CA ALA A 548 19.93 18.82 -7.25
C ALA A 548 20.43 19.55 -8.51
N VAL A 549 19.57 19.76 -9.50
CA VAL A 549 19.94 20.43 -10.76
C VAL A 549 20.23 21.91 -10.53
N LYS A 550 19.43 22.57 -9.69
CA LYS A 550 19.62 23.98 -9.34
C LYS A 550 20.45 24.20 -8.07
N THR A 551 20.80 23.12 -7.37
CA THR A 551 21.46 23.14 -6.06
C THR A 551 20.73 24.08 -5.09
N GLN A 552 19.44 23.82 -4.84
CA GLN A 552 18.60 24.66 -3.98
C GLN A 552 17.69 23.83 -3.07
N ILE A 553 17.39 24.39 -1.88
CA ILE A 553 16.34 23.88 -1.00
C ILE A 553 14.98 24.31 -1.54
N ILE A 554 14.04 23.36 -1.60
CA ILE A 554 12.63 23.65 -1.81
C ILE A 554 11.98 23.79 -0.42
N ASN A 555 11.63 25.02 -0.07
CA ASN A 555 10.98 25.31 1.21
C ASN A 555 9.60 24.64 1.27
N LYS A 556 9.41 23.76 2.24
CA LYS A 556 8.19 22.98 2.46
C LYS A 556 6.90 23.80 2.55
N ASP A 557 6.97 25.04 3.04
CA ASP A 557 5.81 25.90 3.27
C ASP A 557 5.43 26.71 2.02
N MET A 558 6.23 26.64 0.95
CA MET A 558 6.00 27.35 -0.30
C MET A 558 5.37 26.47 -1.39
N VAL A 559 5.43 25.16 -1.24
CA VAL A 559 4.99 24.16 -2.22
C VAL A 559 3.95 23.22 -1.63
N LYS A 560 3.22 22.53 -2.50
CA LYS A 560 2.19 21.54 -2.16
C LYS A 560 2.57 20.22 -2.81
N ASP A 561 2.01 19.11 -2.33
CA ASP A 561 2.34 17.80 -2.89
C ASP A 561 2.02 17.72 -4.39
N VAL A 562 2.84 16.98 -5.15
CA VAL A 562 2.67 16.75 -6.60
C VAL A 562 1.31 16.13 -6.94
N MET A 563 0.73 15.37 -6.01
CA MET A 563 -0.60 14.76 -6.11
C MET A 563 -1.75 15.68 -5.69
N SER A 564 -1.48 16.98 -5.52
CA SER A 564 -2.51 18.00 -5.27
C SER A 564 -2.83 18.84 -6.51
N TYR A 565 -3.95 19.57 -6.49
CA TYR A 565 -4.31 20.54 -7.53
C TYR A 565 -3.83 21.96 -7.23
N CYS A 566 -3.26 22.20 -6.04
CA CYS A 566 -2.68 23.47 -5.64
C CYS A 566 -1.29 23.66 -6.25
N ARG A 567 -0.89 24.91 -6.49
CA ARG A 567 0.42 25.25 -7.07
C ARG A 567 1.15 26.30 -6.22
N PRO A 568 2.49 26.40 -6.29
CA PRO A 568 3.42 25.48 -6.97
C PRO A 568 3.50 24.12 -6.26
N VAL A 569 3.96 23.08 -6.97
CA VAL A 569 4.07 21.71 -6.42
C VAL A 569 5.49 21.22 -6.27
N PHE A 570 5.69 20.31 -5.33
CA PHE A 570 6.86 19.45 -5.17
C PHE A 570 6.42 18.13 -4.51
N ILE A 571 7.24 17.09 -4.50
CA ILE A 571 6.86 15.85 -3.81
C ILE A 571 6.97 16.03 -2.29
N SER A 572 6.02 15.51 -1.52
CA SER A 572 6.17 15.35 -0.06
C SER A 572 7.01 14.14 0.29
N ASP A 573 7.60 14.16 1.48
CA ASP A 573 8.23 12.96 2.04
C ASP A 573 7.24 11.79 2.16
N TYR A 574 5.99 12.06 2.51
CA TYR A 574 4.89 11.09 2.48
C TYR A 574 4.77 10.39 1.13
N SER A 575 4.61 11.16 0.05
CA SER A 575 4.43 10.62 -1.30
C SER A 575 5.70 9.94 -1.79
N PHE A 576 6.88 10.48 -1.46
CA PHE A 576 8.17 9.88 -1.80
C PHE A 576 8.33 8.48 -1.17
N ASN A 577 8.07 8.36 0.12
CA ASN A 577 8.18 7.10 0.85
C ASN A 577 7.11 6.08 0.41
N SER A 578 5.89 6.55 0.12
CA SER A 578 4.81 5.72 -0.44
C SER A 578 5.20 5.13 -1.80
N VAL A 579 5.81 5.93 -2.68
CA VAL A 579 6.30 5.45 -3.98
C VAL A 579 7.46 4.48 -3.81
N GLN A 580 8.38 4.73 -2.88
CA GLN A 580 9.50 3.82 -2.63
C GLN A 580 9.01 2.44 -2.21
N HIS A 581 8.05 2.39 -1.28
CA HIS A 581 7.41 1.15 -0.84
C HIS A 581 6.66 0.45 -1.96
N TYR A 582 5.95 1.20 -2.80
CA TYR A 582 5.30 0.66 -3.99
C TYR A 582 6.30 0.00 -4.94
N LEU A 583 7.43 0.67 -5.22
CA LEU A 583 8.48 0.15 -6.09
C LEU A 583 9.14 -1.10 -5.54
N ASP A 584 9.38 -1.17 -4.22
CA ASP A 584 9.93 -2.36 -3.57
C ASP A 584 8.98 -3.56 -3.67
N ARG A 585 7.67 -3.32 -3.50
CA ARG A 585 6.63 -4.36 -3.63
C ARG A 585 6.36 -4.76 -5.09
N LYS A 586 6.42 -3.80 -6.02
CA LYS A 586 6.15 -3.98 -7.46
C LYS A 586 7.26 -3.36 -8.31
N PRO A 587 8.45 -3.98 -8.39
CA PRO A 587 9.57 -3.44 -9.16
C PRO A 587 9.19 -3.25 -10.64
N PRO A 588 9.43 -2.06 -11.21
CA PRO A 588 9.09 -1.78 -12.61
C PRO A 588 9.80 -2.74 -13.57
N LYS A 589 9.16 -2.99 -14.71
CA LYS A 589 9.70 -3.85 -15.77
C LYS A 589 10.25 -3.01 -16.91
N GLY A 590 11.34 -3.49 -17.51
CA GLY A 590 11.97 -2.86 -18.68
C GLY A 590 11.27 -3.20 -20.00
N PHE A 591 11.70 -2.56 -21.10
CA PHE A 591 11.10 -2.72 -22.43
C PHE A 591 11.08 -4.15 -22.98
N ASP A 592 12.08 -4.96 -22.66
CA ASP A 592 12.21 -6.35 -23.13
C ASP A 592 11.60 -7.37 -22.15
N ALA A 593 10.97 -6.89 -21.07
CA ALA A 593 10.38 -7.78 -20.09
C ALA A 593 9.15 -8.48 -20.64
N VAL A 594 9.06 -9.77 -20.30
CA VAL A 594 7.91 -10.63 -20.60
C VAL A 594 7.27 -11.08 -19.28
N ASP A 595 6.01 -11.48 -19.34
CA ASP A 595 5.30 -12.03 -18.18
C ASP A 595 5.86 -13.44 -17.83
N GLY A 596 6.92 -13.44 -17.02
CA GLY A 596 7.58 -14.67 -16.59
C GLY A 596 6.68 -15.56 -15.72
N ALA A 597 5.74 -14.97 -14.97
CA ALA A 597 4.81 -15.71 -14.13
C ALA A 597 3.79 -16.47 -14.97
N ALA A 598 3.19 -15.82 -15.97
CA ALA A 598 2.30 -16.48 -16.92
C ALA A 598 3.03 -17.58 -17.73
N MET A 599 4.26 -17.33 -18.17
CA MET A 599 5.06 -18.34 -18.88
C MET A 599 5.40 -19.55 -18.00
N ALA A 600 5.77 -19.33 -16.74
CA ALA A 600 6.05 -20.40 -15.78
C ALA A 600 4.79 -21.22 -15.46
N HIS A 601 3.66 -20.53 -15.25
CA HIS A 601 2.36 -21.16 -15.04
C HIS A 601 1.99 -22.09 -16.20
N ALA A 602 2.05 -21.59 -17.44
CA ALA A 602 1.69 -22.37 -18.61
C ALA A 602 2.53 -23.64 -18.78
N ARG A 603 3.84 -23.56 -18.49
CA ARG A 603 4.73 -24.74 -18.48
C ARG A 603 4.35 -25.74 -17.39
N ALA A 604 3.94 -25.26 -16.23
CA ALA A 604 3.58 -26.10 -15.09
C ALA A 604 2.21 -26.79 -15.29
N THR A 605 1.25 -26.12 -15.91
CA THR A 605 -0.12 -26.61 -16.10
C THR A 605 -0.36 -27.28 -17.46
N GLY A 606 0.56 -27.14 -18.40
CA GLY A 606 0.36 -27.58 -19.78
C GLY A 606 -0.58 -26.69 -20.58
N GLU A 607 -0.78 -25.44 -20.13
CA GLU A 607 -1.62 -24.46 -20.82
C GLU A 607 -1.02 -24.10 -22.20
N PRO A 608 -1.86 -23.87 -23.23
CA PRO A 608 -1.37 -23.41 -24.53
C PRO A 608 -0.62 -22.06 -24.45
N PHE A 609 0.37 -21.90 -25.34
CA PHE A 609 1.07 -20.62 -25.57
C PHE A 609 0.31 -19.70 -26.54
N TYR A 610 -1.01 -19.72 -26.44
CA TYR A 610 -1.92 -18.80 -27.08
C TYR A 610 -3.13 -18.63 -26.16
N SER A 611 -3.80 -17.50 -26.27
CA SER A 611 -5.01 -17.21 -25.50
C SER A 611 -5.90 -16.23 -26.24
N THR A 612 -7.15 -16.12 -25.81
CA THR A 612 -8.05 -15.03 -26.20
C THR A 612 -8.04 -13.96 -25.14
N LEU A 613 -7.56 -12.77 -25.49
CA LEU A 613 -7.71 -11.55 -24.69
C LEU A 613 -9.15 -11.04 -24.80
N ILE A 614 -9.80 -10.92 -23.65
CA ILE A 614 -11.11 -10.29 -23.49
C ILE A 614 -10.94 -9.03 -22.64
N THR A 615 -11.33 -7.89 -23.18
CA THR A 615 -11.35 -6.61 -22.43
C THR A 615 -12.75 -6.01 -22.44
N GLY A 616 -13.04 -5.17 -21.46
CA GLY A 616 -14.35 -4.57 -21.36
C GLY A 616 -14.45 -3.49 -20.29
N GLU A 617 -15.67 -3.00 -20.11
CA GLU A 617 -16.03 -2.04 -19.08
C GLU A 617 -17.24 -2.56 -18.31
N ILE A 618 -17.18 -2.44 -16.99
CA ILE A 618 -18.28 -2.71 -16.07
C ILE A 618 -18.74 -1.38 -15.49
N ASP A 619 -20.04 -1.14 -15.51
CA ASP A 619 -20.73 -0.09 -14.77
C ASP A 619 -21.96 -0.71 -14.08
N GLN A 620 -21.74 -1.20 -12.86
CA GLN A 620 -22.80 -1.72 -11.99
C GLN A 620 -23.78 -0.63 -11.53
N ARG A 621 -23.36 0.65 -11.46
CA ARG A 621 -24.24 1.74 -11.03
C ARG A 621 -25.24 2.12 -12.12
N GLY A 622 -24.77 2.24 -13.36
CA GLY A 622 -25.61 2.50 -14.53
C GLY A 622 -26.22 1.24 -15.14
N GLY A 623 -25.83 0.05 -14.68
CA GLY A 623 -26.30 -1.24 -15.21
C GLY A 623 -25.79 -1.53 -16.63
N GLN A 624 -24.67 -0.93 -17.02
CA GLN A 624 -24.08 -1.11 -18.35
C GLN A 624 -22.80 -1.92 -18.22
N THR A 625 -22.74 -3.06 -18.89
CA THR A 625 -21.49 -3.83 -19.04
C THR A 625 -21.29 -4.07 -20.53
N ARG A 626 -20.06 -3.92 -21.02
CA ARG A 626 -19.75 -4.09 -22.44
C ARG A 626 -18.38 -4.72 -22.66
N LEU A 627 -18.28 -5.54 -23.70
CA LEU A 627 -16.98 -6.01 -24.20
C LEU A 627 -16.40 -4.98 -25.18
N ARG A 628 -15.09 -4.80 -25.12
CA ARG A 628 -14.30 -3.94 -26.02
C ARG A 628 -13.53 -4.79 -27.02
N LEU A 629 -12.67 -5.69 -26.53
CA LEU A 629 -11.91 -6.61 -27.36
C LEU A 629 -12.25 -8.07 -27.04
N VAL A 630 -12.25 -8.88 -28.10
CA VAL A 630 -12.14 -10.35 -28.06
C VAL A 630 -11.16 -10.70 -29.16
N LYS A 631 -9.88 -10.93 -28.82
CA LYS A 631 -8.82 -11.17 -29.81
C LYS A 631 -7.83 -12.23 -29.35
N ASP A 632 -7.38 -13.04 -30.29
CA ASP A 632 -6.32 -14.01 -30.04
C ASP A 632 -4.95 -13.33 -29.92
N VAL A 633 -4.17 -13.79 -28.95
CA VAL A 633 -2.81 -13.35 -28.66
C VAL A 633 -1.88 -14.55 -28.52
N ASN A 634 -0.62 -14.39 -28.93
CA ASN A 634 0.39 -15.46 -28.93
C ASN A 634 1.15 -15.53 -27.60
N ARG A 635 0.41 -15.66 -26.50
CA ARG A 635 0.93 -15.82 -25.13
C ARG A 635 -0.08 -16.61 -24.29
N PRO A 636 0.37 -17.29 -23.22
CA PRO A 636 -0.55 -18.01 -22.34
C PRO A 636 -1.49 -17.05 -21.60
N ALA A 637 -2.66 -17.54 -21.21
CA ALA A 637 -3.62 -16.74 -20.43
C ALA A 637 -3.14 -16.49 -19.00
N GLY A 638 -2.26 -17.35 -18.49
CA GLY A 638 -1.60 -17.15 -17.21
C GLY A 638 -2.51 -17.44 -16.02
N ILE A 639 -2.12 -16.90 -14.87
CA ILE A 639 -2.83 -17.09 -13.61
C ILE A 639 -4.10 -16.22 -13.63
N ALA A 640 -5.24 -16.78 -13.21
CA ALA A 640 -6.47 -15.99 -13.12
C ALA A 640 -6.27 -14.86 -12.10
N GLU A 641 -6.59 -13.64 -12.49
CA GLU A 641 -6.61 -12.51 -11.56
C GLU A 641 -7.68 -12.73 -10.48
N MET A 642 -7.38 -12.32 -9.26
CA MET A 642 -8.33 -12.39 -8.16
C MET A 642 -9.27 -11.18 -8.25
N GLY A 643 -10.57 -11.39 -8.01
CA GLY A 643 -11.52 -10.30 -7.98
C GLY A 643 -12.98 -10.75 -7.83
N PRO A 644 -13.91 -9.79 -7.63
CA PRO A 644 -15.30 -10.09 -7.29
C PRO A 644 -16.14 -10.52 -8.50
N PHE A 645 -15.58 -10.44 -9.72
CA PHE A 645 -16.26 -10.82 -10.95
C PHE A 645 -15.81 -12.19 -11.43
N THR A 646 -16.74 -12.89 -12.09
CA THR A 646 -16.47 -14.17 -12.74
C THR A 646 -16.94 -14.10 -14.19
N LEU A 647 -16.02 -14.31 -15.13
CA LEU A 647 -16.34 -14.53 -16.54
C LEU A 647 -16.53 -16.02 -16.79
N VAL A 648 -17.65 -16.39 -17.40
CA VAL A 648 -17.94 -17.74 -17.89
C VAL A 648 -18.08 -17.67 -19.41
N ALA A 649 -17.18 -18.33 -20.12
CA ALA A 649 -17.21 -18.46 -21.57
C ALA A 649 -17.65 -19.88 -21.96
N GLU A 650 -18.54 -19.97 -22.94
CA GLU A 650 -19.03 -21.23 -23.51
C GLU A 650 -18.35 -21.44 -24.86
N ASP A 651 -17.76 -22.61 -25.05
CA ASP A 651 -17.11 -22.99 -26.31
C ASP A 651 -18.08 -23.66 -27.30
N VAL A 652 -17.61 -23.96 -28.52
CA VAL A 652 -18.38 -24.64 -29.58
C VAL A 652 -18.81 -26.07 -29.22
N ASN A 653 -18.20 -26.69 -28.21
CA ASN A 653 -18.53 -28.01 -27.70
C ASN A 653 -19.47 -27.96 -26.49
N GLY A 654 -19.82 -26.77 -26.00
CA GLY A 654 -20.60 -26.55 -24.79
C GLY A 654 -19.79 -26.67 -23.50
N GLU A 655 -18.46 -26.68 -23.58
CA GLU A 655 -17.57 -26.61 -22.42
C GLU A 655 -17.55 -25.18 -21.86
N LEU A 656 -17.55 -25.07 -20.53
CA LEU A 656 -17.53 -23.80 -19.82
C LEU A 656 -16.14 -23.51 -19.27
N LEU A 657 -15.52 -22.44 -19.78
CA LEU A 657 -14.30 -21.88 -19.22
C LEU A 657 -14.65 -20.77 -18.25
N THR A 658 -14.09 -20.83 -17.04
CA THR A 658 -14.37 -19.86 -15.98
C THR A 658 -13.09 -19.18 -15.53
N ARG A 659 -13.09 -17.84 -15.44
CA ARG A 659 -12.02 -17.06 -14.81
C ARG A 659 -12.57 -15.93 -13.96
N THR A 660 -11.93 -15.71 -12.82
CA THR A 660 -12.17 -14.52 -11.97
C THR A 660 -11.37 -13.34 -12.48
N PHE A 661 -11.82 -12.13 -12.15
CA PHE A 661 -11.11 -10.89 -12.44
C PHE A 661 -11.62 -9.73 -11.56
N ALA A 662 -10.84 -8.65 -11.50
CA ALA A 662 -11.22 -7.37 -10.91
C ALA A 662 -11.29 -6.26 -11.98
N VAL A 663 -11.96 -5.16 -11.66
CA VAL A 663 -11.85 -3.94 -12.46
C VAL A 663 -10.59 -3.18 -12.06
N GLU A 664 -9.95 -2.53 -13.02
CA GLU A 664 -8.72 -1.75 -12.82
C GLU A 664 -9.06 -0.32 -12.40
N PRO A 665 -8.63 0.13 -11.20
CA PRO A 665 -8.88 1.49 -10.74
C PRO A 665 -8.07 2.52 -11.53
N THR A 666 -8.46 3.79 -11.40
CA THR A 666 -7.71 4.95 -11.90
C THR A 666 -7.55 5.98 -10.79
N GLY A 667 -6.62 6.95 -10.94
CA GLY A 667 -6.46 8.04 -9.98
C GLY A 667 -7.74 8.84 -9.70
N ASN A 668 -8.68 8.83 -10.66
CA ASN A 668 -9.97 9.50 -10.59
C ASN A 668 -11.15 8.55 -10.30
N ASP A 669 -10.92 7.25 -10.11
CA ASP A 669 -11.97 6.28 -9.74
C ASP A 669 -11.38 5.03 -9.11
N ALA A 670 -11.61 4.84 -7.81
CA ALA A 670 -11.17 3.66 -7.04
C ALA A 670 -12.24 2.57 -6.91
N SER A 671 -13.34 2.66 -7.68
CA SER A 671 -14.47 1.73 -7.62
C SER A 671 -14.07 0.29 -7.92
N GLU A 672 -14.35 -0.62 -6.97
CA GLU A 672 -14.19 -2.07 -7.17
C GLU A 672 -15.31 -2.70 -8.00
N ARG A 673 -16.33 -1.92 -8.36
CA ARG A 673 -17.55 -2.38 -9.04
C ARG A 673 -17.75 -1.78 -10.43
N ASN A 674 -16.94 -0.80 -10.80
CA ASN A 674 -17.08 -0.04 -12.04
C ASN A 674 -15.68 0.26 -12.56
N GLY A 675 -15.42 -0.01 -13.83
CA GLY A 675 -14.12 0.22 -14.42
C GLY A 675 -13.80 -0.70 -15.59
N TYR A 676 -12.59 -0.53 -16.11
CA TYR A 676 -12.02 -1.38 -17.16
C TYR A 676 -11.67 -2.76 -16.61
N PHE A 677 -11.76 -3.81 -17.41
CA PHE A 677 -11.18 -5.10 -17.10
C PHE A 677 -10.46 -5.69 -18.31
N ALA A 678 -9.48 -6.55 -18.04
CA ALA A 678 -8.82 -7.37 -19.04
C ALA A 678 -8.55 -8.76 -18.44
N LEU A 679 -8.82 -9.81 -19.20
CA LEU A 679 -8.44 -11.17 -18.83
C LEU A 679 -8.17 -11.99 -20.09
N GLN A 680 -7.47 -13.11 -19.93
CA GLN A 680 -7.18 -14.02 -21.02
C GLN A 680 -7.82 -15.38 -20.75
N LEU A 681 -8.27 -16.05 -21.81
CA LEU A 681 -8.78 -17.42 -21.76
C LEU A 681 -7.86 -18.36 -22.54
N PRO A 682 -7.55 -19.57 -22.04
CA PRO A 682 -6.60 -20.50 -22.66
C PRO A 682 -7.19 -21.24 -23.88
N VAL A 683 -7.89 -20.51 -24.75
CA VAL A 683 -8.58 -21.00 -25.95
C VAL A 683 -8.41 -19.99 -27.08
N GLN A 684 -8.80 -20.39 -28.30
CA GLN A 684 -8.92 -19.45 -29.42
C GLN A 684 -10.33 -18.86 -29.47
N SER A 685 -10.41 -17.62 -29.91
CA SER A 685 -11.65 -16.84 -29.98
C SER A 685 -12.66 -17.47 -30.93
N SER A 686 -12.17 -18.14 -31.97
CA SER A 686 -12.95 -18.92 -32.94
C SER A 686 -13.71 -20.10 -32.33
N SER A 687 -13.29 -20.53 -31.13
CA SER A 687 -13.93 -21.63 -30.39
C SER A 687 -14.98 -21.13 -29.39
N LEU A 688 -15.11 -19.82 -29.18
CA LEU A 688 -16.05 -19.25 -28.21
C LEU A 688 -17.40 -18.94 -28.87
N VAL A 689 -18.50 -19.30 -28.20
CA VAL A 689 -19.88 -19.08 -28.66
C VAL A 689 -20.60 -18.03 -27.83
N ALA A 690 -20.34 -17.97 -26.52
CA ALA A 690 -20.95 -17.00 -25.63
C ALA A 690 -20.04 -16.65 -24.47
N VAL A 691 -20.23 -15.44 -23.93
CA VAL A 691 -19.57 -14.95 -22.72
C VAL A 691 -20.63 -14.39 -21.78
N ARG A 692 -20.52 -14.73 -20.50
CA ARG A 692 -21.35 -14.23 -19.40
C ARG A 692 -20.46 -13.70 -18.29
N ILE A 693 -20.89 -12.65 -17.61
CA ILE A 693 -20.18 -12.09 -16.46
C ILE A 693 -21.12 -12.10 -15.26
N TYR A 694 -20.58 -12.53 -14.13
CA TYR A 694 -21.26 -12.61 -12.85
C TYR A 694 -20.56 -11.70 -11.83
N PHE A 695 -21.34 -11.06 -10.95
CA PHE A 695 -20.88 -10.36 -9.76
C PHE A 695 -21.55 -11.00 -8.54
N GLU A 696 -20.76 -11.52 -7.60
CA GLU A 696 -21.26 -12.23 -6.40
C GLU A 696 -22.32 -13.32 -6.72
N GLY A 697 -22.14 -14.02 -7.85
CA GLY A 697 -23.04 -15.09 -8.32
C GLY A 697 -24.27 -14.62 -9.11
N SER A 698 -24.48 -13.31 -9.27
CA SER A 698 -25.56 -12.74 -10.09
C SER A 698 -25.08 -12.38 -11.49
N GLU A 699 -25.79 -12.80 -12.54
CA GLU A 699 -25.44 -12.46 -13.93
C GLU A 699 -25.68 -10.97 -14.20
N ILE A 700 -24.65 -10.27 -14.66
CA ILE A 700 -24.68 -8.83 -14.97
C ILE A 700 -24.53 -8.55 -16.47
N PHE A 701 -24.07 -9.53 -17.23
CA PHE A 701 -23.84 -9.41 -18.66
C PHE A 701 -23.89 -10.77 -19.36
N SER A 702 -24.41 -10.78 -20.58
CA SER A 702 -24.39 -11.95 -21.46
C SER A 702 -24.35 -11.50 -22.92
N ARG A 703 -23.45 -12.12 -23.71
CA ARG A 703 -23.31 -11.85 -25.14
C ARG A 703 -22.93 -13.12 -25.89
N LYS A 704 -23.61 -13.36 -27.02
CA LYS A 704 -23.16 -14.34 -28.03
C LYS A 704 -22.06 -13.71 -28.88
N LEU A 705 -20.99 -14.46 -29.12
CA LEU A 705 -19.81 -14.02 -29.86
C LEU A 705 -19.92 -14.29 -31.35
#